data_AF-A0A7W6EAA2-F1
#
_entry.id   AF-A0A7W6EAA2-F1
#
_cell.length_a   1.000
_cell.length_b   1.000
_cell.length_c   1.000
_cell.angle_alpha   90.00
_cell.angle_beta   90.00
_cell.angle_gamma   90.00
#
_symmetry.space_group_name_H-M   'P 1'
#
loop_
_entity.id
_entity.type
_entity.pdbx_description
1 polymer ?
#
loop_
_entity_poly.entity_id
_entity_poly.type
_entity_poly.pdbx_seq_one_letter_code
_entity_poly.pdbx_strand_id
1 'polypeptide(L)'
;MPSTPTTSLRLELQQTGEALNQWGERLNQALQMVEQAVCGVLIKPLTGNVTLQVQNFVSDEARNATLIFTTGPGLVSSPTITVPPAPKSWHVSNRTSYPLVFTMGGTTVTVPVGRLVDIYCDGSNLFMLDPVTVAVAGAIAGVQPLADQAATSATSAASSAGTATTAKNTAVDNKNYAQEWANKAIGSLISAAAGGNGSSDYSARHFANSSSAFANAASGSASAASTSASAADASKTAAASSANAASGSATASQTARTGAETARDAAANSSTSAATSATSASQSASNASTSATQADTSKQSAGNFANAAQTAKEGAVAAQGLAQTAATQAQEGAARLVGTSATTQTISAESKTFTTQAGKAYGAGSRVAITSDGAPDARIMNGLVTAYSGTALTVAVDATTGGGTFTDWTIRLSGLTGLQGPAGLPAQIAVFDASGTWTKPTSAKRVDVFIQAPGGGGSSGERRASGTVSRGGSGGGGGGSSAFSYSADDLPATVPVTLGAAGSGGASVTSDNATGNAGTNAGNAQFGGVDDAFFLAASGGQGSSGVSAVGAAGAGGTASALTYAASSATGGSVAASAANLARSHSGGSGAGQTTTPGNYDGGIVQLVAANTLVPLTSKNIAIAGQRSAGATKTNAIGPTQPTRLDFSTIGVSGPGGWSSSDGTAGDGANGSVGSGGGGGGGSLNGNLSGKGGNGGPGRIVIVTHF
;
A
#
# COMPACT_ATOMS: atom_id res chain seq x y z
N MET A 1 -11.00 -26.20 31.12
CA MET A 1 -9.77 -26.90 31.56
C MET A 1 -8.87 -25.80 32.03
N PRO A 2 -8.28 -25.88 33.23
CA PRO A 2 -7.54 -24.76 33.77
C PRO A 2 -6.37 -24.37 32.84
N SER A 3 -6.06 -23.08 32.82
CA SER A 3 -4.95 -22.52 32.05
C SER A 3 -3.62 -23.20 32.39
N THR A 4 -2.75 -23.37 31.39
CA THR A 4 -1.48 -24.11 31.52
C THR A 4 -0.27 -23.21 31.22
N PRO A 5 0.91 -23.46 31.80
CA PRO A 5 2.10 -22.66 31.50
C PRO A 5 2.76 -23.08 30.18
N THR A 6 3.35 -22.13 29.45
CA THR A 6 4.32 -22.45 28.39
C THR A 6 5.56 -23.11 28.97
N THR A 7 6.17 -24.02 28.23
CA THR A 7 7.27 -24.85 28.72
C THR A 7 8.58 -24.09 28.94
N SER A 8 8.87 -23.06 28.12
CA SER A 8 10.12 -22.29 28.22
C SER A 8 10.00 -21.05 29.11
N LEU A 9 9.00 -20.20 28.85
CA LEU A 9 8.86 -18.89 29.51
C LEU A 9 7.81 -18.86 30.63
N ARG A 10 7.08 -19.97 30.84
CA ARG A 10 6.06 -20.12 31.88
C ARG A 10 4.93 -19.08 31.79
N LEU A 11 4.60 -18.68 30.56
CA LEU A 11 3.50 -17.77 30.23
C LEU A 11 2.15 -18.48 30.32
N GLU A 12 1.08 -17.77 30.63
CA GLU A 12 -0.26 -18.35 30.70
C GLU A 12 -0.81 -18.69 29.30
N LEU A 13 -1.12 -19.98 29.06
CA LEU A 13 -1.92 -20.45 27.93
C LEU A 13 -3.36 -20.62 28.41
N GLN A 14 -4.21 -19.67 28.04
CA GLN A 14 -5.61 -19.70 28.41
C GLN A 14 -6.38 -20.72 27.56
N GLN A 15 -7.30 -21.44 28.20
CA GLN A 15 -8.17 -22.40 27.52
C GLN A 15 -9.46 -21.72 27.05
N THR A 16 -10.03 -22.22 25.95
CA THR A 16 -11.25 -21.66 25.35
C THR A 16 -12.41 -21.65 26.36
N GLY A 17 -12.98 -20.46 26.58
CA GLY A 17 -14.14 -20.26 27.47
C GLY A 17 -13.81 -19.88 28.92
N GLU A 18 -12.53 -19.79 29.31
CA GLU A 18 -12.13 -19.33 30.64
C GLU A 18 -11.85 -17.81 30.72
N ALA A 19 -11.79 -17.27 31.93
CA ALA A 19 -11.46 -15.87 32.23
C ALA A 19 -12.33 -14.81 31.52
N LEU A 20 -13.64 -15.09 31.37
CA LEU A 20 -14.61 -14.13 30.84
C LEU A 20 -14.50 -12.78 31.58
N ASN A 21 -14.42 -11.68 30.83
CA ASN A 21 -14.22 -10.32 31.32
C ASN A 21 -12.88 -10.03 32.03
N GLN A 22 -11.91 -10.96 32.02
CA GLN A 22 -10.56 -10.77 32.59
C GLN A 22 -9.43 -10.95 31.55
N TRP A 23 -9.79 -11.13 30.28
CA TRP A 23 -8.84 -11.36 29.17
C TRP A 23 -7.82 -10.23 29.02
N GLY A 24 -8.24 -8.97 29.15
CA GLY A 24 -7.34 -7.82 29.02
C GLY A 24 -6.25 -7.82 30.09
N GLU A 25 -6.60 -8.09 31.34
CA GLU A 25 -5.66 -8.10 32.46
C GLU A 25 -4.65 -9.25 32.33
N ARG A 26 -5.13 -10.45 31.99
CA ARG A 26 -4.28 -11.64 31.84
C ARG A 26 -3.37 -11.57 30.61
N LEU A 27 -3.87 -11.03 29.49
CA LEU A 27 -3.04 -10.77 28.33
C LEU A 27 -1.94 -9.75 28.63
N ASN A 28 -2.27 -8.65 29.32
CA ASN A 28 -1.28 -7.66 29.73
C ASN A 28 -0.21 -8.26 30.65
N GLN A 29 -0.60 -9.13 31.58
CA GLN A 29 0.34 -9.85 32.44
C GLN A 29 1.26 -10.80 31.63
N ALA A 30 0.72 -11.52 30.65
CA ALA A 30 1.52 -12.35 29.75
C ALA A 30 2.51 -11.53 28.91
N LEU A 31 2.07 -10.37 28.38
CA LEU A 31 2.93 -9.46 27.62
C LEU A 31 4.04 -8.85 28.48
N GLN A 32 3.75 -8.47 29.73
CA GLN A 32 4.77 -8.01 30.68
C GLN A 32 5.82 -9.09 30.99
N MET A 33 5.42 -10.36 31.05
CA MET A 33 6.37 -11.47 31.21
C MET A 33 7.20 -11.71 29.94
N VAL A 34 6.66 -11.46 28.74
CA VAL A 34 7.45 -11.46 27.49
C VAL A 34 8.46 -10.31 27.50
N GLU A 35 8.07 -9.12 27.93
CA GLU A 35 8.98 -7.99 28.08
C GLU A 35 10.10 -8.29 29.07
N GLN A 36 9.78 -8.91 30.22
CA GLN A 36 10.78 -9.40 31.17
C GLN A 36 11.73 -10.44 30.54
N ALA A 37 11.21 -11.31 29.67
CA ALA A 37 12.00 -12.34 29.00
C ALA A 37 12.99 -11.79 27.97
N VAL A 38 12.67 -10.66 27.34
CA VAL A 38 13.48 -10.05 26.28
C VAL A 38 14.40 -8.96 26.82
N CYS A 39 13.92 -8.14 27.75
CA CYS A 39 14.60 -6.93 28.21
C CYS A 39 14.89 -6.91 29.72
N GLY A 40 14.35 -7.86 30.50
CA GLY A 40 14.46 -7.86 31.95
C GLY A 40 15.89 -8.01 32.45
N VAL A 41 16.22 -7.28 33.52
CA VAL A 41 17.54 -7.31 34.17
C VAL A 41 17.37 -7.67 35.64
N LEU A 42 17.99 -8.75 36.07
CA LEU A 42 18.12 -9.12 37.48
C LEU A 42 19.48 -8.67 38.00
N ILE A 43 19.50 -7.95 39.11
CA ILE A 43 20.72 -7.68 39.89
C ILE A 43 20.58 -8.42 41.22
N LYS A 44 21.43 -9.42 41.45
CA LYS A 44 21.35 -10.27 42.64
C LYS A 44 22.66 -10.30 43.43
N PRO A 45 22.70 -9.78 44.66
CA PRO A 45 23.84 -10.00 45.56
C PRO A 45 23.85 -11.46 46.01
N LEU A 46 25.01 -12.11 45.88
CA LEU A 46 25.18 -13.51 46.28
C LEU A 46 25.83 -13.60 47.66
N THR A 47 25.27 -14.44 48.52
CA THR A 47 25.83 -14.80 49.83
C THR A 47 26.24 -16.28 49.89
N GLY A 48 25.93 -17.06 48.84
CA GLY A 48 26.21 -18.48 48.70
C GLY A 48 25.58 -19.06 47.42
N ASN A 49 25.40 -20.38 47.36
CA ASN A 49 24.72 -21.05 46.25
C ASN A 49 23.26 -20.60 46.15
N VAL A 50 22.75 -20.47 44.93
CA VAL A 50 21.37 -20.01 44.69
C VAL A 50 20.72 -20.81 43.58
N THR A 51 19.45 -21.16 43.77
CA THR A 51 18.57 -21.60 42.68
C THR A 51 17.73 -20.41 42.26
N LEU A 52 17.76 -20.05 40.98
CA LEU A 52 16.92 -18.96 40.48
C LEU A 52 15.45 -19.33 40.64
N GLN A 53 14.66 -18.42 41.21
CA GLN A 53 13.23 -18.65 41.36
C GLN A 53 12.55 -18.83 40.01
N VAL A 54 11.69 -19.84 39.94
CA VAL A 54 10.78 -20.11 38.83
C VAL A 54 9.35 -20.16 39.35
N GLN A 55 8.45 -19.44 38.70
CA GLN A 55 7.03 -19.40 39.04
C GLN A 55 6.20 -19.34 37.76
N ASN A 56 5.03 -19.98 37.78
CA ASN A 56 4.11 -19.94 36.66
C ASN A 56 3.24 -18.68 36.74
N PHE A 57 2.97 -18.05 35.60
CA PHE A 57 2.00 -16.95 35.47
C PHE A 57 2.35 -15.65 36.20
N VAL A 58 3.52 -15.57 36.86
CA VAL A 58 4.00 -14.38 37.58
C VAL A 58 5.48 -14.13 37.29
N SER A 59 5.95 -12.92 37.61
CA SER A 59 7.37 -12.53 37.50
C SER A 59 8.28 -13.52 38.25
N ASP A 60 9.39 -13.91 37.63
CA ASP A 60 10.37 -14.82 38.22
C ASP A 60 11.81 -14.42 37.89
N GLU A 61 12.77 -14.87 38.69
CA GLU A 61 14.17 -14.48 38.57
C GLU A 61 14.82 -15.04 37.30
N ALA A 62 14.54 -16.32 36.98
CA ALA A 62 15.10 -17.01 35.83
C ALA A 62 14.57 -16.46 34.49
N ARG A 63 13.44 -15.73 34.49
CA ARG A 63 12.84 -15.12 33.30
C ARG A 63 13.57 -13.87 32.82
N ASN A 64 14.37 -13.19 33.64
CA ASN A 64 15.13 -12.02 33.16
C ASN A 64 16.11 -12.42 32.03
N ALA A 65 16.26 -11.56 31.03
CA ALA A 65 17.20 -11.76 29.92
C ALA A 65 18.66 -11.56 30.36
N THR A 66 18.88 -10.61 31.26
CA THR A 66 20.20 -10.29 31.81
C THR A 66 20.27 -10.63 33.29
N LEU A 67 21.32 -11.34 33.69
CA LEU A 67 21.60 -11.70 35.08
C LEU A 67 22.92 -11.08 35.51
N ILE A 68 22.88 -10.19 36.50
CA ILE A 68 24.04 -9.53 37.07
C ILE A 68 24.20 -10.00 38.51
N PHE A 69 25.31 -10.66 38.79
CA PHE A 69 25.61 -11.13 40.14
C PHE A 69 26.68 -10.25 40.76
N THR A 70 26.47 -9.84 42.02
CA THR A 70 27.38 -8.98 42.79
C THR A 70 27.77 -9.67 44.10
N THR A 71 28.91 -9.30 44.68
CA THR A 71 29.33 -9.85 45.97
C THR A 71 28.42 -9.35 47.08
N GLY A 72 27.66 -10.24 47.69
CA GLY A 72 26.89 -9.98 48.91
C GLY A 72 27.69 -10.33 50.18
N PRO A 73 27.19 -9.93 51.37
CA PRO A 73 27.86 -10.21 52.64
C PRO A 73 27.94 -11.72 52.91
N GLY A 74 29.15 -12.24 53.15
CA GLY A 74 29.37 -13.64 53.54
C GLY A 74 29.71 -14.62 52.40
N LEU A 75 29.84 -14.15 51.15
CA LEU A 75 30.31 -15.00 50.06
C LEU A 75 31.83 -15.28 50.20
N VAL A 76 32.19 -16.53 50.46
CA VAL A 76 33.58 -16.95 50.74
C VAL A 76 34.17 -17.93 49.72
N SER A 77 33.36 -18.42 48.78
CA SER A 77 33.75 -19.38 47.76
C SER A 77 32.94 -19.19 46.47
N SER A 78 33.35 -19.85 45.38
CA SER A 78 32.64 -19.87 44.10
C SER A 78 31.20 -20.40 44.26
N PRO A 79 30.16 -19.57 44.07
CA PRO A 79 28.78 -20.00 44.25
C PRO A 79 28.27 -20.75 43.01
N THR A 80 27.45 -21.76 43.28
CA THR A 80 26.68 -22.47 42.25
C THR A 80 25.34 -21.78 42.02
N ILE A 81 25.05 -21.45 40.76
CA ILE A 81 23.81 -20.87 40.28
C ILE A 81 23.01 -21.95 39.54
N THR A 82 21.92 -22.40 40.13
CA THR A 82 21.04 -23.39 39.51
C THR A 82 19.97 -22.70 38.68
N VAL A 83 19.93 -23.01 37.38
CA VAL A 83 18.95 -22.48 36.41
C VAL A 83 17.94 -23.56 36.01
N PRO A 84 16.73 -23.20 35.56
CA PRO A 84 15.75 -24.19 35.11
C PRO A 84 16.21 -24.95 33.86
N PRO A 85 15.84 -26.24 33.72
CA PRO A 85 16.11 -27.05 32.54
C PRO A 85 15.11 -26.71 31.43
N ALA A 86 15.18 -25.49 30.89
CA ALA A 86 14.26 -24.99 29.87
C ALA A 86 15.02 -24.24 28.76
N PRO A 87 14.63 -24.37 27.48
CA PRO A 87 15.31 -23.69 26.38
C PRO A 87 15.28 -22.17 26.56
N LYS A 88 16.45 -21.56 26.76
CA LYS A 88 16.59 -20.11 26.99
C LYS A 88 18.06 -19.66 26.93
N SER A 89 18.30 -18.42 26.52
CA SER A 89 19.57 -17.72 26.67
C SER A 89 19.54 -16.66 27.78
N TRP A 90 20.70 -16.42 28.39
CA TRP A 90 20.93 -15.35 29.36
C TRP A 90 22.24 -14.61 29.05
N HIS A 91 22.19 -13.29 29.16
CA HIS A 91 23.38 -12.45 29.23
C HIS A 91 23.82 -12.38 30.69
N VAL A 92 24.98 -12.91 31.03
CA VAL A 92 25.43 -13.04 32.42
C VAL A 92 26.64 -12.15 32.67
N SER A 93 26.54 -11.28 33.68
CA SER A 93 27.66 -10.47 34.18
C SER A 93 28.06 -10.95 35.57
N ASN A 94 29.26 -11.52 35.68
CA ASN A 94 29.86 -11.85 36.96
C ASN A 94 30.64 -10.65 37.51
N ARG A 95 30.05 -9.94 38.46
CA ARG A 95 30.69 -8.85 39.21
C ARG A 95 31.00 -9.25 40.65
N THR A 96 31.05 -10.55 40.91
CA THR A 96 31.43 -11.08 42.22
C THR A 96 32.93 -11.26 42.33
N SER A 97 33.42 -11.52 43.54
CA SER A 97 34.83 -11.78 43.80
C SER A 97 35.27 -13.22 43.44
N TYR A 98 34.34 -14.09 43.03
CA TYR A 98 34.61 -15.50 42.73
C TYR A 98 34.01 -15.93 41.38
N PRO A 99 34.54 -16.97 40.73
CA PRO A 99 33.89 -17.56 39.56
C PRO A 99 32.47 -18.06 39.90
N LEU A 100 31.52 -17.90 38.98
CA LEU A 100 30.17 -18.44 39.14
C LEU A 100 30.07 -19.78 38.42
N VAL A 101 29.52 -20.80 39.07
CA VAL A 101 29.27 -22.10 38.45
C VAL A 101 27.79 -22.21 38.12
N PHE A 102 27.42 -22.14 36.86
CA PHE A 102 26.05 -22.37 36.43
C PHE A 102 25.80 -23.86 36.24
N THR A 103 24.66 -24.34 36.72
CA THR A 103 24.24 -25.74 36.56
C THR A 103 22.74 -25.84 36.35
N MET A 104 22.32 -26.94 35.71
CA MET A 104 20.92 -27.37 35.66
C MET A 104 20.74 -28.79 36.24
N GLY A 105 21.72 -29.26 37.02
CA GLY A 105 21.72 -30.59 37.66
C GLY A 105 22.54 -31.67 36.93
N GLY A 106 23.15 -31.34 35.79
CA GLY A 106 24.02 -32.24 35.02
C GLY A 106 25.22 -31.52 34.40
N THR A 107 24.99 -30.76 33.34
CA THR A 107 26.02 -29.95 32.67
C THR A 107 26.31 -28.68 33.46
N THR A 108 27.60 -28.32 33.60
CA THR A 108 28.03 -27.10 34.28
C THR A 108 28.84 -26.21 33.35
N VAL A 109 28.70 -24.89 33.52
CA VAL A 109 29.56 -23.89 32.86
C VAL A 109 30.06 -22.90 33.90
N THR A 110 31.33 -22.51 33.81
CA THR A 110 31.96 -21.61 34.80
C THR A 110 32.19 -20.24 34.19
N VAL A 111 31.62 -19.20 34.81
CA VAL A 111 31.77 -17.80 34.41
C VAL A 111 32.88 -17.15 35.25
N PRO A 112 34.02 -16.76 34.65
CA PRO A 112 35.11 -16.14 35.39
C PRO A 112 34.73 -14.78 35.97
N VAL A 113 35.47 -14.32 36.97
CA VAL A 113 35.29 -13.02 37.61
C VAL A 113 35.42 -11.88 36.59
N GLY A 114 34.55 -10.88 36.69
CA GLY A 114 34.58 -9.67 35.86
C GLY A 114 34.14 -9.89 34.41
N ARG A 115 33.64 -11.09 34.06
CA ARG A 115 33.24 -11.40 32.68
C ARG A 115 31.77 -11.13 32.42
N LEU A 116 31.51 -10.74 31.17
CA LEU A 116 30.19 -10.75 30.55
C LEU A 116 30.20 -11.85 29.51
N VAL A 117 29.32 -12.83 29.67
CA VAL A 117 29.23 -14.02 28.82
C VAL A 117 27.78 -14.29 28.44
N ASP A 118 27.58 -14.99 27.33
CA ASP A 118 26.26 -15.50 26.95
C ASP A 118 26.17 -16.97 27.33
N ILE A 119 25.14 -17.33 28.07
CA ILE A 119 24.85 -18.73 28.42
C ILE A 119 23.56 -19.14 27.72
N TYR A 120 23.59 -20.25 26.99
CA TYR A 120 22.43 -20.85 26.36
C TYR A 120 22.14 -22.22 26.97
N CYS A 121 20.87 -22.46 27.31
CA CYS A 121 20.35 -23.77 27.67
C CYS A 121 19.45 -24.28 26.53
N ASP A 122 19.64 -25.53 26.12
CA ASP A 122 18.78 -26.22 25.14
C ASP A 122 17.64 -27.04 25.81
N GLY A 123 17.53 -26.94 27.14
CA GLY A 123 16.63 -27.75 27.97
C GLY A 123 17.28 -29.00 28.58
N SER A 124 18.49 -29.38 28.16
CA SER A 124 19.24 -30.54 28.65
C SER A 124 20.71 -30.24 29.00
N ASN A 125 21.31 -29.27 28.33
CA ASN A 125 22.71 -28.88 28.41
C ASN A 125 22.86 -27.37 28.57
N LEU A 126 24.02 -26.95 29.09
CA LEU A 126 24.44 -25.56 29.15
C LEU A 126 25.64 -25.33 28.23
N PHE A 127 25.57 -24.27 27.45
CA PHE A 127 26.62 -23.79 26.56
C PHE A 127 26.99 -22.37 26.96
N MET A 128 28.28 -22.03 26.91
CA MET A 128 28.76 -20.68 27.23
C MET A 128 29.57 -20.14 26.05
N LEU A 129 29.22 -18.93 25.62
CA LEU A 129 30.02 -18.12 24.73
C LEU A 129 30.73 -17.04 25.57
N ASP A 130 32.04 -17.20 25.75
CA ASP A 130 32.89 -16.18 26.36
C ASP A 130 33.68 -15.44 25.27
N PRO A 131 33.33 -14.18 24.94
CA PRO A 131 33.95 -13.44 23.86
C PRO A 131 35.47 -13.23 24.06
N VAL A 132 35.95 -13.21 25.30
CA VAL A 132 37.39 -13.09 25.57
C VAL A 132 38.11 -14.43 25.36
N THR A 133 37.49 -15.57 25.68
CA THR A 133 38.09 -16.90 25.38
C THR A 133 38.17 -17.12 23.87
N VAL A 134 37.17 -16.66 23.11
CA VAL A 134 37.20 -16.66 21.63
C VAL A 134 38.30 -15.74 21.10
N ALA A 135 38.47 -14.54 21.68
CA ALA A 135 39.53 -13.61 21.29
C ALA A 135 40.94 -14.13 21.60
N VAL A 136 41.13 -14.77 22.77
CA VAL A 136 42.41 -15.38 23.13
C VAL A 136 42.71 -16.55 22.20
N ALA A 137 41.76 -17.46 21.93
CA ALA A 137 41.93 -18.57 21.00
C ALA A 137 42.38 -18.10 19.58
N GLY A 138 41.81 -17.00 19.10
CA GLY A 138 42.25 -16.36 17.85
C GLY A 138 43.67 -15.78 17.91
N ALA A 139 44.09 -15.24 19.05
CA ALA A 139 45.44 -14.73 19.26
C ALA A 139 46.50 -15.85 19.35
N ILE A 140 46.22 -16.96 20.04
CA ILE A 140 47.16 -18.10 20.16
C ILE A 140 47.40 -18.77 18.80
N ALA A 141 46.36 -18.91 17.97
CA ALA A 141 46.47 -19.45 16.62
C ALA A 141 47.40 -18.61 15.71
N GLY A 142 47.53 -17.31 15.98
CA GLY A 142 48.45 -16.41 15.29
C GLY A 142 49.88 -16.41 15.84
N VAL A 143 50.08 -16.74 17.13
CA VAL A 143 51.41 -16.69 17.79
C VAL A 143 52.18 -17.99 17.63
N GLN A 144 51.51 -19.15 17.57
CA GLN A 144 52.14 -20.47 17.45
C GLN A 144 53.12 -20.57 16.26
N PRO A 145 52.77 -20.11 15.04
CA PRO A 145 53.67 -20.21 13.88
C PRO A 145 54.90 -19.30 13.98
N LEU A 146 54.78 -18.16 14.69
CA LEU A 146 55.91 -17.25 14.92
C LEU A 146 56.86 -17.79 15.99
N ALA A 147 56.33 -18.43 17.03
CA ALA A 147 57.13 -19.07 18.08
C ALA A 147 57.95 -20.25 17.52
N ASP A 148 57.35 -21.07 16.66
CA ASP A 148 58.02 -22.20 16.00
C ASP A 148 59.13 -21.73 15.02
N GLN A 149 58.90 -20.62 14.31
CA GLN A 149 59.91 -20.00 13.45
C GLN A 149 61.07 -19.40 14.25
N ALA A 150 60.78 -18.78 15.40
CA ALA A 150 61.79 -18.23 16.30
C ALA A 150 62.66 -19.33 16.94
N ALA A 151 62.04 -20.45 17.35
CA ALA A 151 62.75 -21.61 17.90
C ALA A 151 63.65 -22.29 16.86
N THR A 152 63.16 -22.41 15.61
CA THR A 152 63.95 -22.95 14.49
C THR A 152 65.14 -22.04 14.18
N SER A 153 64.92 -20.72 14.13
CA SER A 153 65.96 -19.73 13.88
C SER A 153 67.02 -19.69 14.99
N ALA A 154 66.62 -19.82 16.26
CA ALA A 154 67.54 -19.91 17.39
C ALA A 154 68.40 -21.19 17.34
N THR A 155 67.81 -22.31 16.93
CA THR A 155 68.54 -23.59 16.76
C THR A 155 69.57 -23.48 15.62
N SER A 156 69.18 -22.93 14.47
CA SER A 156 70.10 -22.70 13.34
C SER A 156 71.21 -21.72 13.70
N ALA A 157 70.93 -20.67 14.48
CA ALA A 157 71.95 -19.74 14.97
C ALA A 157 72.93 -20.41 15.95
N ALA A 158 72.44 -21.25 16.86
CA ALA A 158 73.28 -22.01 17.79
C ALA A 158 74.17 -23.03 17.06
N SER A 159 73.64 -23.76 16.07
CA SER A 159 74.43 -24.66 15.21
C SER A 159 75.47 -23.89 14.39
N SER A 160 75.13 -22.71 13.89
CA SER A 160 76.07 -21.85 13.14
C SER A 160 77.18 -21.30 14.05
N ALA A 161 76.85 -20.89 15.27
CA ALA A 161 77.82 -20.45 16.26
C ALA A 161 78.75 -21.58 16.73
N GLY A 162 78.21 -22.81 16.88
CA GLY A 162 78.99 -24.01 17.16
C GLY A 162 79.97 -24.32 16.03
N THR A 163 79.51 -24.34 14.79
CA THR A 163 80.36 -24.53 13.60
C THR A 163 81.41 -23.43 13.47
N ALA A 164 81.06 -22.16 13.74
CA ALA A 164 82.00 -21.05 13.71
C ALA A 164 83.06 -21.15 14.83
N THR A 165 82.68 -21.64 16.02
CA THR A 165 83.62 -21.87 17.13
C THR A 165 84.57 -23.01 16.80
N THR A 166 84.07 -24.12 16.25
CA THR A 166 84.89 -25.23 15.76
C THR A 166 85.83 -24.75 14.66
N ALA A 167 85.34 -24.00 13.67
CA ALA A 167 86.16 -23.46 12.59
C ALA A 167 87.23 -22.48 13.11
N LYS A 168 86.91 -21.64 14.09
CA LYS A 168 87.87 -20.74 14.74
C LYS A 168 88.95 -21.53 15.48
N ASN A 169 88.57 -22.53 16.27
CA ASN A 169 89.52 -23.37 17.00
C ASN A 169 90.41 -24.16 16.03
N THR A 170 89.82 -24.76 14.99
CA THR A 170 90.57 -25.42 13.91
C THR A 170 91.49 -24.45 13.16
N ALA A 171 91.10 -23.20 12.93
CA ALA A 171 91.98 -22.20 12.31
C ALA A 171 93.14 -21.77 13.23
N VAL A 172 92.91 -21.69 14.55
CA VAL A 172 93.97 -21.41 15.54
C VAL A 172 94.94 -22.59 15.64
N ASP A 173 94.42 -23.82 15.68
CA ASP A 173 95.21 -25.04 15.69
C ASP A 173 96.01 -25.18 14.39
N ASN A 174 95.39 -24.99 13.23
CA ASN A 174 96.07 -25.01 11.92
C ASN A 174 97.16 -23.94 11.82
N LYS A 175 96.97 -22.76 12.42
CA LYS A 175 98.00 -21.72 12.48
C LYS A 175 99.19 -22.15 13.35
N ASN A 176 98.93 -22.70 14.54
CA ASN A 176 99.98 -23.18 15.44
C ASN A 176 100.75 -24.37 14.84
N TYR A 177 100.05 -25.28 14.16
CA TYR A 177 100.65 -26.41 13.44
C TYR A 177 101.45 -25.96 12.22
N ALA A 178 100.97 -24.99 11.45
CA ALA A 178 101.73 -24.41 10.34
C ALA A 178 103.01 -23.69 10.81
N GLN A 179 102.98 -23.05 11.98
CA GLN A 179 104.18 -22.46 12.60
C GLN A 179 105.20 -23.53 13.02
N GLU A 180 104.73 -24.70 13.49
CA GLU A 180 105.57 -25.85 13.77
C GLU A 180 106.22 -26.40 12.48
N TRP A 181 105.46 -26.58 11.41
CA TRP A 181 105.96 -27.03 10.11
C TRP A 181 106.97 -26.05 9.47
N ALA A 182 106.79 -24.74 9.65
CA ALA A 182 107.63 -23.72 9.03
C ALA A 182 108.97 -23.48 9.76
N ASN A 183 108.95 -23.47 11.10
CA ASN A 183 110.05 -22.90 11.89
C ASN A 183 110.81 -23.91 12.76
N LYS A 184 110.41 -25.19 12.80
CA LYS A 184 111.16 -26.20 13.58
C LYS A 184 112.60 -26.33 13.09
N ALA A 185 113.51 -26.71 13.99
CA ALA A 185 114.90 -26.90 13.64
C ALA A 185 115.06 -28.04 12.60
N ILE A 186 116.02 -27.91 11.68
CA ILE A 186 116.32 -28.96 10.68
C ILE A 186 116.65 -30.26 11.43
N GLY A 187 116.07 -31.38 10.96
CA GLY A 187 116.27 -32.70 11.57
C GLY A 187 115.37 -32.98 12.79
N SER A 188 114.43 -32.08 13.13
CA SER A 188 113.40 -32.35 14.13
C SER A 188 112.09 -32.81 13.48
N LEU A 189 111.49 -33.88 14.00
CA LEU A 189 110.23 -34.42 13.53
C LEU A 189 109.04 -33.55 13.94
N ILE A 190 108.03 -33.44 13.09
CA ILE A 190 106.78 -32.71 13.36
C ILE A 190 105.86 -33.53 14.27
N SER A 191 105.16 -32.86 15.19
CA SER A 191 104.24 -33.50 16.14
C SER A 191 103.05 -34.18 15.45
N ALA A 192 102.52 -35.26 16.06
CA ALA A 192 101.36 -35.98 15.53
C ALA A 192 100.07 -35.15 15.54
N ALA A 193 99.94 -34.21 16.48
CA ALA A 193 98.83 -33.26 16.51
C ALA A 193 98.86 -32.29 15.32
N ALA A 194 100.06 -31.93 14.83
CA ALA A 194 100.26 -31.16 13.60
C ALA A 194 100.28 -32.01 12.32
N GLY A 195 99.90 -33.29 12.41
CA GLY A 195 99.82 -34.23 11.28
C GLY A 195 101.11 -34.98 10.93
N GLY A 196 102.15 -34.90 11.76
CA GLY A 196 103.38 -35.66 11.55
C GLY A 196 103.27 -37.13 11.99
N ASN A 197 103.87 -38.06 11.25
CA ASN A 197 103.81 -39.49 11.57
C ASN A 197 104.71 -39.92 12.75
N GLY A 198 105.36 -38.98 13.44
CA GLY A 198 106.20 -39.22 14.62
C GLY A 198 107.51 -39.95 14.36
N SER A 199 107.88 -40.22 13.09
CA SER A 199 109.09 -41.01 12.78
C SER A 199 109.89 -40.51 11.56
N SER A 200 109.28 -39.86 10.57
CA SER A 200 109.98 -39.43 9.35
C SER A 200 109.55 -38.07 8.76
N ASP A 201 108.57 -37.39 9.32
CA ASP A 201 108.07 -36.12 8.78
C ASP A 201 108.81 -34.91 9.36
N TYR A 202 109.59 -34.21 8.52
CA TYR A 202 110.44 -33.07 8.88
C TYR A 202 109.91 -31.72 8.33
N SER A 203 110.41 -30.59 8.88
CA SER A 203 109.95 -29.22 8.55
C SER A 203 110.08 -28.79 7.08
N ALA A 204 109.32 -27.77 6.67
CA ALA A 204 109.23 -27.24 5.30
C ALA A 204 110.55 -26.75 4.69
N ARG A 205 111.59 -26.42 5.50
CA ARG A 205 112.93 -26.10 4.97
C ARG A 205 113.63 -27.30 4.32
N HIS A 206 113.22 -28.52 4.65
CA HIS A 206 113.78 -29.77 4.08
C HIS A 206 113.24 -30.07 2.67
N PHE A 207 112.02 -29.63 2.37
CA PHE A 207 111.28 -29.99 1.15
C PHE A 207 111.26 -28.90 0.05
N ALA A 208 111.97 -27.79 0.24
CA ALA A 208 112.07 -26.68 -0.72
C ALA A 208 112.74 -27.03 -2.08
N ASN A 209 112.91 -28.32 -2.39
CA ASN A 209 113.63 -28.83 -3.55
C ASN A 209 112.76 -29.62 -4.58
N SER A 210 111.41 -29.62 -4.53
CA SER A 210 110.59 -30.52 -5.41
C SER A 210 109.31 -29.89 -5.98
N SER A 211 109.10 -29.95 -7.32
CA SER A 211 108.11 -29.14 -8.09
C SER A 211 106.69 -29.73 -8.31
N SER A 212 106.35 -30.92 -7.82
CA SER A 212 105.04 -31.56 -8.05
C SER A 212 103.93 -31.16 -7.07
N ALA A 213 104.26 -30.58 -5.91
CA ALA A 213 103.28 -30.15 -4.91
C ALA A 213 102.51 -28.86 -5.30
N PHE A 214 103.14 -27.96 -6.08
CA PHE A 214 102.52 -26.72 -6.53
C PHE A 214 101.39 -26.93 -7.55
N ALA A 215 101.47 -27.97 -8.38
CA ALA A 215 100.41 -28.31 -9.34
C ALA A 215 99.13 -28.81 -8.63
N ASN A 216 99.27 -29.60 -7.56
CA ASN A 216 98.12 -30.09 -6.78
C ASN A 216 97.46 -28.97 -5.94
N ALA A 217 98.26 -28.02 -5.42
CA ALA A 217 97.72 -26.85 -4.71
C ALA A 217 96.96 -25.89 -5.64
N ALA A 218 97.44 -25.70 -6.88
CA ALA A 218 96.73 -24.94 -7.90
C ALA A 218 95.42 -25.62 -8.32
N SER A 219 95.41 -26.95 -8.47
CA SER A 219 94.21 -27.74 -8.75
C SER A 219 93.18 -27.63 -7.61
N GLY A 220 93.60 -27.77 -6.35
CA GLY A 220 92.72 -27.62 -5.18
C GLY A 220 92.13 -26.21 -5.05
N SER A 221 92.92 -25.17 -5.37
CA SER A 221 92.44 -23.78 -5.38
C SER A 221 91.39 -23.55 -6.47
N ALA A 222 91.58 -24.15 -7.66
CA ALA A 222 90.59 -24.11 -8.74
C ALA A 222 89.29 -24.83 -8.34
N SER A 223 89.37 -25.98 -7.66
CA SER A 223 88.19 -26.66 -7.11
C SER A 223 87.46 -25.82 -6.06
N ALA A 224 88.18 -25.21 -5.11
CA ALA A 224 87.57 -24.34 -4.10
C ALA A 224 86.90 -23.09 -4.70
N ALA A 225 87.50 -22.49 -5.73
CA ALA A 225 86.90 -21.40 -6.48
C ALA A 225 85.62 -21.85 -7.20
N SER A 226 85.60 -23.05 -7.79
CA SER A 226 84.40 -23.62 -8.42
C SER A 226 83.26 -23.86 -7.41
N THR A 227 83.58 -24.37 -6.22
CA THR A 227 82.59 -24.55 -5.14
C THR A 227 82.03 -23.23 -4.65
N SER A 228 82.88 -22.21 -4.52
CA SER A 228 82.46 -20.86 -4.12
C SER A 228 81.54 -20.21 -5.16
N ALA A 229 81.82 -20.41 -6.45
CA ALA A 229 80.93 -19.97 -7.53
C ALA A 229 79.55 -20.65 -7.45
N SER A 230 79.51 -21.97 -7.23
CA SER A 230 78.24 -22.70 -7.04
C SER A 230 77.47 -22.22 -5.81
N ALA A 231 78.15 -21.91 -4.71
CA ALA A 231 77.51 -21.35 -3.50
C ALA A 231 76.94 -19.94 -3.73
N ALA A 232 77.61 -19.11 -4.54
CA ALA A 232 77.11 -17.81 -4.95
C ALA A 232 75.86 -17.92 -5.82
N ASP A 233 75.83 -18.86 -6.78
CA ASP A 233 74.65 -19.13 -7.62
C ASP A 233 73.46 -19.65 -6.80
N ALA A 234 73.70 -20.53 -5.83
CA ALA A 234 72.67 -20.98 -4.89
C ALA A 234 72.10 -19.82 -4.06
N SER A 235 72.96 -18.91 -3.59
CA SER A 235 72.55 -17.72 -2.83
C SER A 235 71.72 -16.75 -3.68
N LYS A 236 72.09 -16.56 -4.96
CA LYS A 236 71.31 -15.76 -5.92
C LYS A 236 69.93 -16.35 -6.15
N THR A 237 69.85 -17.68 -6.26
CA THR A 237 68.57 -18.40 -6.43
C THR A 237 67.69 -18.27 -5.18
N ALA A 238 68.26 -18.40 -3.99
CA ALA A 238 67.54 -18.21 -2.73
C ALA A 238 66.99 -16.77 -2.60
N ALA A 239 67.79 -15.76 -2.94
CA ALA A 239 67.36 -14.36 -2.93
C ALA A 239 66.20 -14.10 -3.91
N ALA A 240 66.24 -14.70 -5.11
CA ALA A 240 65.15 -14.60 -6.08
C ALA A 240 63.85 -15.26 -5.56
N SER A 241 63.94 -16.41 -4.92
CA SER A 241 62.79 -17.08 -4.28
C SER A 241 62.18 -16.24 -3.15
N SER A 242 63.01 -15.61 -2.31
CA SER A 242 62.55 -14.68 -1.27
C SER A 242 61.85 -13.44 -1.84
N ALA A 243 62.37 -12.88 -2.93
CA ALA A 243 61.73 -11.76 -3.62
C ALA A 243 60.35 -12.14 -4.18
N ASN A 244 60.23 -13.34 -4.76
CA ASN A 244 58.95 -13.87 -5.23
C ASN A 244 57.95 -14.08 -4.09
N ALA A 245 58.39 -14.61 -2.95
CA ALA A 245 57.55 -14.77 -1.76
C ALA A 245 57.05 -13.44 -1.18
N ALA A 246 57.89 -12.40 -1.19
CA ALA A 246 57.51 -11.05 -0.78
C ALA A 246 56.46 -10.44 -1.72
N SER A 247 56.62 -10.62 -3.04
CA SER A 247 55.64 -10.19 -4.05
C SER A 247 54.28 -10.91 -3.89
N GLY A 248 54.30 -12.22 -3.64
CA GLY A 248 53.11 -13.00 -3.35
C GLY A 248 52.38 -12.50 -2.09
N SER A 249 53.13 -12.18 -1.03
CA SER A 249 52.58 -11.64 0.22
C SER A 249 51.97 -10.25 0.02
N ALA A 250 52.61 -9.38 -0.76
CA ALA A 250 52.06 -8.06 -1.11
C ALA A 250 50.75 -8.18 -1.89
N THR A 251 50.67 -9.12 -2.84
CA THR A 251 49.45 -9.40 -3.60
C THR A 251 48.32 -9.90 -2.67
N ALA A 252 48.61 -10.83 -1.78
CA ALA A 252 47.65 -11.34 -0.80
C ALA A 252 47.11 -10.21 0.11
N SER A 253 47.99 -9.30 0.55
CA SER A 253 47.59 -8.12 1.33
C SER A 253 46.69 -7.17 0.54
N GLN A 254 46.96 -6.96 -0.75
CA GLN A 254 46.12 -6.14 -1.62
C GLN A 254 44.72 -6.77 -1.78
N THR A 255 44.64 -8.08 -1.99
CA THR A 255 43.38 -8.83 -2.09
C THR A 255 42.58 -8.75 -0.80
N ALA A 256 43.23 -8.92 0.36
CA ALA A 256 42.58 -8.81 1.66
C ALA A 256 41.99 -7.40 1.90
N ARG A 257 42.73 -6.34 1.51
CA ARG A 257 42.23 -4.95 1.59
C ARG A 257 40.98 -4.75 0.75
N THR A 258 40.99 -5.18 -0.51
CA THR A 258 39.82 -5.06 -1.41
C THR A 258 38.63 -5.86 -0.88
N GLY A 259 38.87 -7.04 -0.30
CA GLY A 259 37.83 -7.84 0.37
C GLY A 259 37.19 -7.11 1.55
N ALA A 260 38.01 -6.45 2.38
CA ALA A 260 37.53 -5.63 3.50
C ALA A 260 36.73 -4.40 3.04
N GLU A 261 37.16 -3.74 1.96
CA GLU A 261 36.42 -2.61 1.35
C GLU A 261 35.05 -3.05 0.84
N THR A 262 34.98 -4.20 0.15
CA THR A 262 33.73 -4.77 -0.34
C THR A 262 32.78 -5.13 0.81
N ALA A 263 33.31 -5.72 1.89
CA ALA A 263 32.53 -6.06 3.07
C ALA A 263 31.96 -4.82 3.78
N ARG A 264 32.75 -3.74 3.86
CA ARG A 264 32.30 -2.45 4.41
C ARG A 264 31.16 -1.86 3.57
N ASP A 265 31.28 -1.88 2.25
CA ASP A 265 30.26 -1.33 1.35
C ASP A 265 28.97 -2.17 1.41
N ALA A 266 29.07 -3.50 1.52
CA ALA A 266 27.93 -4.38 1.77
C ALA A 266 27.22 -4.08 3.11
N ALA A 267 27.98 -3.79 4.17
CA ALA A 267 27.42 -3.39 5.46
C ALA A 267 26.70 -2.03 5.38
N ALA A 268 27.25 -1.06 4.65
CA ALA A 268 26.62 0.24 4.42
C ALA A 268 25.30 0.12 3.62
N ASN A 269 25.28 -0.73 2.58
CA ASN A 269 24.07 -1.02 1.81
C ASN A 269 23.00 -1.72 2.68
N SER A 270 23.42 -2.63 3.55
CA SER A 270 22.52 -3.30 4.50
C SER A 270 21.91 -2.32 5.50
N SER A 271 22.70 -1.36 6.01
CA SER A 271 22.22 -0.29 6.89
C SER A 271 21.18 0.60 6.19
N THR A 272 21.44 0.99 4.93
CA THR A 272 20.51 1.79 4.12
C THR A 272 19.20 1.03 3.86
N SER A 273 19.29 -0.27 3.59
CA SER A 273 18.12 -1.14 3.42
C SER A 273 17.29 -1.23 4.70
N ALA A 274 17.94 -1.40 5.86
CA ALA A 274 17.28 -1.43 7.16
C ALA A 274 16.56 -0.10 7.49
N ALA A 275 17.18 1.05 7.19
CA ALA A 275 16.54 2.37 7.36
C ALA A 275 15.31 2.55 6.45
N THR A 276 15.37 2.04 5.23
CA THR A 276 14.24 2.04 4.29
C THR A 276 13.10 1.16 4.79
N SER A 277 13.42 -0.02 5.34
CA SER A 277 12.44 -0.91 5.97
C SER A 277 11.77 -0.27 7.19
N ALA A 278 12.53 0.45 8.03
CA ALA A 278 11.97 1.18 9.18
C ALA A 278 11.01 2.31 8.75
N THR A 279 11.35 3.02 7.68
CA THR A 279 10.47 4.05 7.09
C THR A 279 9.17 3.43 6.56
N SER A 280 9.29 2.30 5.85
CA SER A 280 8.14 1.56 5.33
C SER A 280 7.22 1.07 6.45
N ALA A 281 7.78 0.54 7.55
CA ALA A 281 7.02 0.12 8.72
C ALA A 281 6.26 1.28 9.37
N SER A 282 6.89 2.46 9.47
CA SER A 282 6.24 3.68 10.01
C SER A 282 5.08 4.15 9.13
N GLN A 283 5.22 4.06 7.81
CA GLN A 283 4.16 4.36 6.86
C GLN A 283 3.00 3.36 6.99
N SER A 284 3.30 2.06 7.11
CA SER A 284 2.29 1.03 7.34
C SER A 284 1.50 1.27 8.64
N ALA A 285 2.16 1.69 9.71
CA ALA A 285 1.49 2.06 10.97
C ALA A 285 0.54 3.26 10.79
N SER A 286 0.98 4.29 10.05
CA SER A 286 0.16 5.47 9.74
C SER A 286 -1.08 5.11 8.88
N ASN A 287 -0.90 4.22 7.90
CA ASN A 287 -1.99 3.71 7.06
C ASN A 287 -3.00 2.89 7.88
N ALA A 288 -2.53 2.11 8.86
CA ALA A 288 -3.39 1.34 9.76
C ALA A 288 -4.22 2.27 10.66
N SER A 289 -3.62 3.32 11.24
CA SER A 289 -4.33 4.34 12.02
C SER A 289 -5.40 5.08 11.18
N THR A 290 -5.06 5.41 9.94
CA THR A 290 -6.00 6.03 8.99
C THR A 290 -7.17 5.08 8.69
N SER A 291 -6.89 3.79 8.44
CA SER A 291 -7.93 2.78 8.21
C SER A 291 -8.86 2.62 9.41
N ALA A 292 -8.33 2.66 10.64
CA ALA A 292 -9.14 2.62 11.86
C ALA A 292 -10.11 3.81 11.95
N THR A 293 -9.63 5.03 11.63
CA THR A 293 -10.46 6.24 11.60
C THR A 293 -11.57 6.17 10.55
N GLN A 294 -11.27 5.60 9.37
CA GLN A 294 -12.27 5.39 8.32
C GLN A 294 -13.33 4.36 8.73
N ALA A 295 -12.95 3.31 9.47
CA ALA A 295 -13.88 2.34 10.01
C ALA A 295 -14.84 2.99 11.03
N ASP A 296 -14.33 3.86 11.93
CA ASP A 296 -15.17 4.61 12.88
C ASP A 296 -16.13 5.58 12.18
N THR A 297 -15.68 6.23 11.10
CA THR A 297 -16.55 7.10 10.29
C THR A 297 -17.64 6.30 9.59
N SER A 298 -17.31 5.11 9.09
CA SER A 298 -18.28 4.20 8.45
C SER A 298 -19.32 3.71 9.46
N LYS A 299 -18.90 3.41 10.68
CA LYS A 299 -19.80 3.06 11.80
C LYS A 299 -20.77 4.19 12.13
N GLN A 300 -20.30 5.43 12.22
CA GLN A 300 -21.17 6.60 12.44
C GLN A 300 -22.17 6.78 11.30
N SER A 301 -21.71 6.65 10.05
CA SER A 301 -22.56 6.76 8.86
C SER A 301 -23.67 5.70 8.85
N ALA A 302 -23.34 4.45 9.22
CA ALA A 302 -24.33 3.38 9.38
C ALA A 302 -25.38 3.72 10.44
N GLY A 303 -24.96 4.31 11.57
CA GLY A 303 -25.88 4.81 12.60
C GLY A 303 -26.82 5.91 12.07
N ASN A 304 -26.30 6.85 11.30
CA ASN A 304 -27.10 7.92 10.69
C ASN A 304 -28.13 7.37 9.69
N PHE A 305 -27.75 6.39 8.86
CA PHE A 305 -28.68 5.72 7.95
C PHE A 305 -29.79 4.96 8.70
N ALA A 306 -29.45 4.29 9.81
CA ALA A 306 -30.45 3.63 10.64
C ALA A 306 -31.46 4.63 11.23
N ASN A 307 -30.98 5.77 11.71
CA ASN A 307 -31.84 6.85 12.22
C ASN A 307 -32.74 7.42 11.11
N ALA A 308 -32.18 7.70 9.92
CA ALA A 308 -32.95 8.20 8.78
C ALA A 308 -34.04 7.20 8.34
N ALA A 309 -33.73 5.90 8.34
CA ALA A 309 -34.70 4.85 8.05
C ALA A 309 -35.84 4.80 9.08
N GLN A 310 -35.51 4.98 10.37
CA GLN A 310 -36.51 5.06 11.44
C GLN A 310 -37.42 6.28 11.27
N THR A 311 -36.86 7.47 10.98
CA THR A 311 -37.64 8.68 10.69
C THR A 311 -38.54 8.50 9.46
N ALA A 312 -38.04 7.87 8.39
CA ALA A 312 -38.83 7.60 7.19
C ALA A 312 -40.00 6.64 7.49
N LYS A 313 -39.78 5.61 8.32
CA LYS A 313 -40.84 4.70 8.78
C LYS A 313 -41.93 5.45 9.56
N GLU A 314 -41.54 6.31 10.49
CA GLU A 314 -42.48 7.14 11.27
C GLU A 314 -43.29 8.07 10.37
N GLY A 315 -42.65 8.71 9.38
CA GLY A 315 -43.31 9.52 8.36
C GLY A 315 -44.31 8.73 7.51
N ALA A 316 -43.96 7.49 7.12
CA ALA A 316 -44.87 6.63 6.37
C ALA A 316 -46.12 6.23 7.17
N VAL A 317 -45.95 5.92 8.47
CA VAL A 317 -47.08 5.63 9.37
C VAL A 317 -47.98 6.86 9.54
N ALA A 318 -47.40 8.05 9.69
CA ALA A 318 -48.17 9.30 9.76
C ALA A 318 -48.96 9.57 8.47
N ALA A 319 -48.33 9.39 7.30
CA ALA A 319 -48.98 9.53 6.00
C ALA A 319 -50.14 8.53 5.81
N GLN A 320 -49.96 7.28 6.26
CA GLN A 320 -51.03 6.29 6.27
C GLN A 320 -52.22 6.76 7.11
N GLY A 321 -51.97 7.32 8.30
CA GLY A 321 -53.02 7.88 9.17
C GLY A 321 -53.80 9.01 8.48
N LEU A 322 -53.10 9.96 7.86
CA LEU A 322 -53.72 11.06 7.11
C LEU A 322 -54.56 10.56 5.93
N ALA A 323 -54.07 9.57 5.19
CA ALA A 323 -54.82 8.97 4.09
C ALA A 323 -56.10 8.29 4.58
N GLN A 324 -56.04 7.59 5.72
CA GLN A 324 -57.21 6.97 6.33
C GLN A 324 -58.26 8.01 6.75
N THR A 325 -57.84 9.10 7.41
CA THR A 325 -58.73 10.20 7.79
C THR A 325 -59.36 10.88 6.57
N ALA A 326 -58.57 11.14 5.53
CA ALA A 326 -59.07 11.74 4.28
C ALA A 326 -60.08 10.82 3.60
N ALA A 327 -59.83 9.50 3.58
CA ALA A 327 -60.80 8.53 3.08
C ALA A 327 -62.12 8.62 3.85
N THR A 328 -62.08 8.53 5.19
CA THR A 328 -63.27 8.63 6.06
C THR A 328 -64.06 9.91 5.80
N GLN A 329 -63.38 11.06 5.74
CA GLN A 329 -64.05 12.32 5.45
C GLN A 329 -64.66 12.37 4.05
N ALA A 330 -64.02 11.76 3.04
CA ALA A 330 -64.58 11.66 1.70
C ALA A 330 -65.85 10.79 1.67
N GLN A 331 -65.87 9.66 2.41
CA GLN A 331 -67.05 8.81 2.51
C GLN A 331 -68.20 9.47 3.27
N GLU A 332 -67.91 10.15 4.39
CA GLU A 332 -68.88 10.95 5.13
C GLU A 332 -69.42 12.11 4.28
N GLY A 333 -68.55 12.79 3.53
CA GLY A 333 -68.92 13.84 2.59
C GLY A 333 -69.86 13.33 1.50
N ALA A 334 -69.50 12.23 0.83
CA ALA A 334 -70.32 11.61 -0.22
C ALA A 334 -71.70 11.15 0.31
N ALA A 335 -71.74 10.56 1.52
CA ALA A 335 -72.98 10.13 2.15
C ALA A 335 -73.94 11.30 2.45
N ARG A 336 -73.46 12.54 2.56
CA ARG A 336 -74.29 13.73 2.77
C ARG A 336 -74.90 14.30 1.49
N LEU A 337 -74.43 13.91 0.30
CA LEU A 337 -74.88 14.46 -1.00
C LEU A 337 -76.11 13.76 -1.59
N VAL A 338 -76.43 12.56 -1.10
CA VAL A 338 -77.53 11.72 -1.59
C VAL A 338 -78.40 11.27 -0.43
N GLY A 339 -79.71 11.27 -0.62
CA GLY A 339 -80.70 10.90 0.38
C GLY A 339 -81.86 10.19 -0.29
N THR A 340 -82.67 9.49 0.51
CA THR A 340 -83.85 8.80 0.01
C THR A 340 -85.09 9.30 0.75
N SER A 341 -86.27 9.11 0.15
CA SER A 341 -87.55 9.49 0.74
C SER A 341 -88.64 8.51 0.34
N ALA A 342 -89.41 8.05 1.33
CA ALA A 342 -90.58 7.21 1.14
C ALA A 342 -91.91 7.99 1.05
N THR A 343 -91.85 9.33 1.12
CA THR A 343 -93.05 10.18 1.11
C THR A 343 -93.80 10.06 -0.21
N THR A 344 -95.10 9.78 -0.14
CA THR A 344 -95.99 9.77 -1.30
C THR A 344 -96.08 11.17 -1.90
N GLN A 345 -95.60 11.34 -3.14
CA GLN A 345 -95.69 12.60 -3.86
C GLN A 345 -96.05 12.41 -5.32
N THR A 346 -96.72 13.38 -5.91
CA THR A 346 -97.04 13.43 -7.34
C THR A 346 -96.11 14.38 -8.06
N ILE A 347 -95.55 13.96 -9.19
CA ILE A 347 -94.68 14.81 -10.04
C ILE A 347 -95.50 16.00 -10.55
N SER A 348 -95.14 17.21 -10.11
CA SER A 348 -95.78 18.48 -10.48
C SER A 348 -94.89 19.67 -10.10
N ALA A 349 -94.99 20.79 -10.82
CA ALA A 349 -94.21 22.00 -10.60
C ALA A 349 -94.83 22.88 -9.50
N GLU A 350 -94.81 22.38 -8.28
CA GLU A 350 -95.27 23.09 -7.08
C GLU A 350 -94.36 22.79 -5.87
N SER A 351 -94.58 23.46 -4.74
CA SER A 351 -93.80 23.20 -3.53
C SER A 351 -94.15 21.82 -2.95
N LYS A 352 -93.14 20.94 -2.82
CA LYS A 352 -93.27 19.59 -2.28
C LYS A 352 -92.49 19.43 -0.99
N THR A 353 -93.01 18.61 -0.07
CA THR A 353 -92.30 18.25 1.18
C THR A 353 -91.99 16.76 1.19
N PHE A 354 -90.73 16.42 1.40
CA PHE A 354 -90.23 15.05 1.51
C PHE A 354 -89.70 14.80 2.91
N THR A 355 -89.88 13.58 3.41
CA THR A 355 -89.20 13.11 4.62
C THR A 355 -87.95 12.35 4.18
N THR A 356 -86.77 12.91 4.47
CA THR A 356 -85.47 12.33 4.15
C THR A 356 -84.60 12.26 5.41
N GLN A 357 -83.43 11.62 5.33
CA GLN A 357 -82.54 11.49 6.50
C GLN A 357 -82.07 12.89 6.97
N ALA A 358 -81.78 13.05 8.26
CA ALA A 358 -81.20 14.29 8.79
C ALA A 358 -79.71 14.45 8.42
N GLY A 359 -79.19 15.68 8.48
CA GLY A 359 -77.75 15.96 8.30
C GLY A 359 -77.22 15.93 6.86
N LYS A 360 -78.11 15.81 5.86
CA LYS A 360 -77.76 15.91 4.44
C LYS A 360 -77.37 17.33 4.07
N ALA A 361 -76.66 17.51 2.95
CA ALA A 361 -76.20 18.82 2.48
C ALA A 361 -77.29 19.64 1.75
N TYR A 362 -78.56 19.43 2.09
CA TYR A 362 -79.73 20.09 1.47
C TYR A 362 -80.08 21.42 2.15
N GLY A 363 -79.08 22.30 2.33
CA GLY A 363 -79.35 23.64 2.87
C GLY A 363 -80.35 24.42 2.00
N ALA A 364 -81.11 25.34 2.60
CA ALA A 364 -81.99 26.24 1.85
C ALA A 364 -81.18 27.04 0.81
N GLY A 365 -81.69 27.14 -0.42
CA GLY A 365 -81.01 27.74 -1.57
C GLY A 365 -80.19 26.76 -2.42
N SER A 366 -79.96 25.52 -1.97
CA SER A 366 -79.36 24.47 -2.81
C SER A 366 -80.37 23.94 -3.83
N ARG A 367 -79.92 23.58 -5.04
CA ARG A 367 -80.75 22.83 -6.01
C ARG A 367 -80.60 21.34 -5.80
N VAL A 368 -81.72 20.63 -5.97
CA VAL A 368 -81.78 19.16 -5.88
C VAL A 368 -82.48 18.57 -7.10
N ALA A 369 -82.05 17.38 -7.48
CA ALA A 369 -82.72 16.50 -8.42
C ALA A 369 -83.33 15.32 -7.63
N ILE A 370 -84.62 15.12 -7.79
CA ILE A 370 -85.40 14.10 -7.10
C ILE A 370 -85.95 13.13 -8.15
N THR A 371 -85.58 11.87 -8.06
CA THR A 371 -85.92 10.84 -9.06
C THR A 371 -86.66 9.68 -8.40
N SER A 372 -87.69 9.13 -9.06
CA SER A 372 -88.31 7.87 -8.61
C SER A 372 -87.44 6.68 -9.07
N ASP A 373 -87.10 5.78 -8.15
CA ASP A 373 -86.18 4.66 -8.38
C ASP A 373 -86.70 3.64 -9.42
N GLY A 374 -88.03 3.54 -9.57
CA GLY A 374 -88.66 2.68 -10.58
C GLY A 374 -88.45 3.13 -12.04
N ALA A 375 -88.04 4.38 -12.31
CA ALA A 375 -87.57 4.85 -13.62
C ALA A 375 -86.84 6.21 -13.50
N PRO A 376 -85.58 6.22 -13.01
CA PRO A 376 -84.91 7.44 -12.55
C PRO A 376 -84.60 8.44 -13.67
N ASP A 377 -84.47 7.99 -14.92
CA ASP A 377 -84.20 8.85 -16.08
C ASP A 377 -85.46 9.45 -16.71
N ALA A 378 -86.65 8.98 -16.32
CA ALA A 378 -87.94 9.37 -16.90
C ALA A 378 -88.91 10.00 -15.88
N ARG A 379 -88.59 9.96 -14.59
CA ARG A 379 -89.43 10.44 -13.48
C ARG A 379 -88.62 11.34 -12.56
N ILE A 380 -88.57 12.63 -12.89
CA ILE A 380 -87.64 13.60 -12.30
C ILE A 380 -88.40 14.86 -11.84
N MET A 381 -88.06 15.35 -10.65
CA MET A 381 -88.39 16.69 -10.16
C MET A 381 -87.10 17.42 -9.82
N ASN A 382 -86.85 18.54 -10.50
CA ASN A 382 -85.78 19.46 -10.16
C ASN A 382 -86.36 20.68 -9.46
N GLY A 383 -85.68 21.14 -8.41
CA GLY A 383 -86.17 22.28 -7.67
C GLY A 383 -85.17 22.87 -6.70
N LEU A 384 -85.55 24.02 -6.16
CA LEU A 384 -84.79 24.74 -5.15
C LEU A 384 -85.26 24.33 -3.76
N VAL A 385 -84.34 23.96 -2.87
CA VAL A 385 -84.67 23.71 -1.47
C VAL A 385 -85.05 25.03 -0.80
N THR A 386 -86.27 25.14 -0.27
CA THR A 386 -86.76 26.33 0.43
C THR A 386 -86.66 26.20 1.94
N ALA A 387 -86.71 24.98 2.48
CA ALA A 387 -86.47 24.70 3.88
C ALA A 387 -85.98 23.25 4.06
N TYR A 388 -85.07 23.04 5.02
CA TYR A 388 -84.66 21.70 5.44
C TYR A 388 -84.33 21.73 6.94
N SER A 389 -85.09 20.98 7.73
CA SER A 389 -84.92 20.92 9.18
C SER A 389 -85.24 19.52 9.70
N GLY A 390 -84.33 18.96 10.50
CA GLY A 390 -84.41 17.57 10.95
C GLY A 390 -84.47 16.64 9.74
N THR A 391 -85.62 15.98 9.55
CA THR A 391 -85.88 15.05 8.44
C THR A 391 -86.83 15.62 7.37
N ALA A 392 -87.38 16.82 7.56
CA ALA A 392 -88.33 17.42 6.62
C ALA A 392 -87.60 18.34 5.62
N LEU A 393 -87.74 18.04 4.32
CA LEU A 393 -87.18 18.79 3.20
C LEU A 393 -88.31 19.37 2.35
N THR A 394 -88.36 20.69 2.20
CA THR A 394 -89.30 21.38 1.31
C THR A 394 -88.57 21.92 0.08
N VAL A 395 -89.09 21.59 -1.10
CA VAL A 395 -88.50 21.92 -2.39
C VAL A 395 -89.53 22.61 -3.26
N ALA A 396 -89.22 23.81 -3.74
CA ALA A 396 -89.96 24.46 -4.81
C ALA A 396 -89.55 23.81 -6.14
N VAL A 397 -90.38 22.89 -6.64
CA VAL A 397 -90.13 22.19 -7.91
C VAL A 397 -90.44 23.14 -9.06
N ASP A 398 -89.46 23.38 -9.92
CA ASP A 398 -89.57 24.31 -11.04
C ASP A 398 -89.42 23.64 -12.41
N ALA A 399 -88.93 22.39 -12.45
CA ALA A 399 -88.88 21.59 -13.66
C ALA A 399 -89.19 20.12 -13.36
N THR A 400 -89.99 19.48 -14.22
CA THR A 400 -90.41 18.08 -14.07
C THR A 400 -90.26 17.31 -15.37
N THR A 401 -89.91 16.03 -15.27
CA THR A 401 -89.91 15.05 -16.37
C THR A 401 -90.77 13.86 -15.96
N GLY A 402 -91.76 13.51 -16.77
CA GLY A 402 -92.72 12.43 -16.48
C GLY A 402 -93.93 12.89 -15.65
N GLY A 403 -94.68 11.93 -15.10
CA GLY A 403 -95.89 12.14 -14.30
C GLY A 403 -96.20 10.92 -13.42
N GLY A 404 -97.15 11.07 -12.49
CA GLY A 404 -97.59 9.99 -11.58
C GLY A 404 -97.23 10.22 -10.11
N THR A 405 -97.73 9.33 -9.25
CA THR A 405 -97.54 9.36 -7.79
C THR A 405 -96.66 8.21 -7.34
N PHE A 406 -95.59 8.51 -6.60
CA PHE A 406 -94.57 7.54 -6.23
C PHE A 406 -94.12 7.71 -4.76
N THR A 407 -93.47 6.68 -4.23
CA THR A 407 -93.00 6.56 -2.84
C THR A 407 -91.55 6.09 -2.74
N ASP A 408 -90.79 6.14 -3.84
CA ASP A 408 -89.44 5.58 -3.97
C ASP A 408 -88.48 6.65 -4.48
N TRP A 409 -88.28 7.71 -3.70
CA TRP A 409 -87.52 8.88 -4.15
C TRP A 409 -86.06 8.81 -3.76
N THR A 410 -85.16 9.01 -4.73
CA THR A 410 -83.75 9.35 -4.51
C THR A 410 -83.54 10.85 -4.77
N ILE A 411 -82.92 11.53 -3.80
CA ILE A 411 -82.65 12.97 -3.80
C ILE A 411 -81.15 13.17 -3.91
N ARG A 412 -80.71 14.02 -4.85
CA ARG A 412 -79.29 14.33 -5.09
C ARG A 412 -79.11 15.85 -5.20
N LEU A 413 -78.00 16.39 -4.70
CA LEU A 413 -77.63 17.78 -5.01
C LEU A 413 -77.31 17.93 -6.51
N SER A 414 -77.77 19.02 -7.12
CA SER A 414 -77.45 19.38 -8.51
C SER A 414 -76.73 20.73 -8.57
N GLY A 415 -75.67 20.82 -9.39
CA GLY A 415 -74.88 22.05 -9.56
C GLY A 415 -75.37 22.94 -10.71
N LEU A 416 -74.92 24.21 -10.73
CA LEU A 416 -74.81 24.98 -11.99
C LEU A 416 -73.46 24.61 -12.65
N THR A 417 -73.44 24.28 -13.94
CA THR A 417 -72.22 23.88 -14.66
C THR A 417 -71.27 25.09 -14.84
N GLY A 418 -69.99 24.98 -14.43
CA GLY A 418 -68.96 26.02 -14.58
C GLY A 418 -67.91 25.73 -15.67
N LEU A 419 -67.23 26.77 -16.17
CA LEU A 419 -66.16 26.69 -17.19
C LEU A 419 -64.84 26.11 -16.65
N GLN A 420 -64.16 25.30 -17.47
CA GLN A 420 -62.87 24.65 -17.20
C GLN A 420 -61.68 25.66 -17.26
N GLY A 421 -60.75 25.58 -16.30
CA GLY A 421 -59.53 26.42 -16.27
C GLY A 421 -58.40 25.94 -17.21
N PRO A 422 -57.45 26.82 -17.61
CA PRO A 422 -56.44 26.51 -18.62
C PRO A 422 -55.28 25.65 -18.10
N ALA A 423 -54.63 24.91 -19.01
CA ALA A 423 -53.51 24.00 -18.77
C ALA A 423 -52.19 24.74 -18.43
N GLY A 424 -51.36 24.16 -17.57
CA GLY A 424 -50.05 24.71 -17.17
C GLY A 424 -49.03 24.74 -18.31
N LEU A 425 -48.13 25.74 -18.29
CA LEU A 425 -47.06 25.91 -19.27
C LEU A 425 -45.93 24.87 -19.05
N PRO A 426 -45.37 24.28 -20.12
CA PRO A 426 -44.24 23.35 -19.99
C PRO A 426 -42.95 24.06 -19.55
N ALA A 427 -42.08 23.37 -18.81
CA ALA A 427 -40.77 23.86 -18.39
C ALA A 427 -39.85 24.19 -19.59
N GLN A 428 -39.02 25.23 -19.46
CA GLN A 428 -38.05 25.66 -20.48
C GLN A 428 -36.64 25.11 -20.18
N ILE A 429 -35.91 24.64 -21.19
CA ILE A 429 -34.56 24.07 -21.04
C ILE A 429 -33.53 24.90 -21.84
N ALA A 430 -32.43 25.30 -21.20
CA ALA A 430 -31.27 25.95 -21.83
C ALA A 430 -30.01 25.09 -21.65
N VAL A 431 -29.25 24.85 -22.72
CA VAL A 431 -28.03 24.02 -22.73
C VAL A 431 -26.83 24.87 -23.18
N PHE A 432 -25.74 24.78 -22.44
CA PHE A 432 -24.47 25.44 -22.72
C PHE A 432 -23.38 24.37 -22.92
N ASP A 433 -22.77 24.36 -24.11
CA ASP A 433 -21.56 23.59 -24.44
C ASP A 433 -20.31 24.50 -24.56
N ALA A 434 -20.48 25.80 -24.32
CA ALA A 434 -19.44 26.82 -24.22
C ALA A 434 -19.88 27.92 -23.23
N SER A 435 -18.94 28.75 -22.79
CA SER A 435 -19.24 29.88 -21.89
C SER A 435 -20.24 30.86 -22.53
N GLY A 436 -21.11 31.44 -21.73
CA GLY A 436 -22.17 32.35 -22.18
C GLY A 436 -22.92 33.02 -21.02
N THR A 437 -24.13 33.47 -21.28
CA THR A 437 -25.00 34.11 -20.27
C THR A 437 -26.39 33.53 -20.36
N TRP A 438 -26.95 33.10 -19.24
CA TRP A 438 -28.34 32.69 -19.13
C TRP A 438 -29.21 33.88 -18.74
N THR A 439 -30.37 34.02 -19.37
CA THR A 439 -31.36 35.08 -19.05
C THR A 439 -32.60 34.42 -18.47
N LYS A 440 -33.06 34.92 -17.32
CA LYS A 440 -34.22 34.39 -16.60
C LYS A 440 -35.52 34.63 -17.40
N PRO A 441 -36.28 33.58 -17.73
CA PRO A 441 -37.61 33.72 -18.33
C PRO A 441 -38.60 34.44 -17.40
N THR A 442 -39.52 35.22 -17.97
CA THR A 442 -40.61 35.86 -17.21
C THR A 442 -41.53 34.81 -16.58
N SER A 443 -41.96 35.05 -15.34
CA SER A 443 -42.80 34.14 -14.54
C SER A 443 -42.13 32.83 -14.11
N ALA A 444 -40.80 32.70 -14.23
CA ALA A 444 -40.07 31.59 -13.62
C ALA A 444 -40.36 31.51 -12.11
N LYS A 445 -40.51 30.28 -11.60
CA LYS A 445 -40.70 29.99 -10.16
C LYS A 445 -39.55 29.19 -9.57
N ARG A 446 -39.00 28.25 -10.35
CA ARG A 446 -37.88 27.40 -9.93
C ARG A 446 -36.91 27.20 -11.08
N VAL A 447 -35.62 27.21 -10.78
CA VAL A 447 -34.55 27.04 -11.76
C VAL A 447 -33.62 25.93 -11.28
N ASP A 448 -33.60 24.82 -12.02
CA ASP A 448 -32.68 23.70 -11.76
C ASP A 448 -31.44 23.85 -12.63
N VAL A 449 -30.27 23.88 -12.00
CA VAL A 449 -28.98 23.99 -12.69
C VAL A 449 -28.23 22.68 -12.52
N PHE A 450 -27.79 22.11 -13.64
CA PHE A 450 -26.95 20.92 -13.69
C PHE A 450 -25.64 21.28 -14.37
N ILE A 451 -24.52 21.08 -13.66
CA ILE A 451 -23.18 21.35 -14.15
C ILE A 451 -22.44 20.03 -14.29
N GLN A 452 -21.86 19.82 -15.46
CA GLN A 452 -20.86 18.80 -15.72
C GLN A 452 -19.58 19.50 -16.20
N ALA A 453 -18.54 19.49 -15.36
CA ALA A 453 -17.24 20.06 -15.73
C ALA A 453 -16.54 19.19 -16.78
N PRO A 454 -15.65 19.75 -17.61
CA PRO A 454 -14.87 19.00 -18.59
C PRO A 454 -13.89 18.01 -17.92
N GLY A 455 -13.53 16.96 -18.67
CA GLY A 455 -12.56 15.95 -18.23
C GLY A 455 -11.10 16.33 -18.52
N GLY A 456 -10.18 15.73 -17.77
CA GLY A 456 -8.73 15.90 -17.92
C GLY A 456 -8.13 15.01 -19.02
N GLY A 457 -6.94 15.39 -19.49
CA GLY A 457 -6.21 14.64 -20.51
C GLY A 457 -5.45 13.43 -19.95
N GLY A 458 -5.44 12.32 -20.71
CA GLY A 458 -4.59 11.16 -20.40
C GLY A 458 -3.12 11.43 -20.69
N SER A 459 -2.22 10.68 -20.04
CA SER A 459 -0.77 10.75 -20.34
C SER A 459 -0.40 9.86 -21.53
N SER A 460 0.75 10.10 -22.14
CA SER A 460 1.29 9.24 -23.19
C SER A 460 1.93 7.97 -22.61
N GLY A 461 2.16 6.96 -23.43
CA GLY A 461 2.96 5.79 -23.04
C GLY A 461 4.45 6.11 -22.92
N GLU A 462 5.18 5.25 -22.21
CA GLU A 462 6.65 5.28 -22.12
C GLU A 462 7.29 4.69 -23.38
N ARG A 463 8.56 5.05 -23.61
CA ARG A 463 9.42 4.43 -24.63
C ARG A 463 10.67 3.88 -23.97
N ARG A 464 10.85 2.56 -24.00
CA ARG A 464 11.95 1.88 -23.27
C ARG A 464 12.65 0.82 -24.13
N ALA A 465 13.87 0.45 -23.74
CA ALA A 465 14.64 -0.60 -24.41
C ALA A 465 13.95 -1.97 -24.32
N SER A 466 14.18 -2.83 -25.32
CA SER A 466 13.77 -4.24 -25.25
C SER A 466 14.36 -4.93 -24.02
N GLY A 467 13.61 -5.83 -23.38
CA GLY A 467 14.02 -6.47 -22.13
C GLY A 467 13.76 -5.63 -20.86
N THR A 468 13.33 -4.37 -21.00
CA THR A 468 12.90 -3.53 -19.88
C THR A 468 11.39 -3.29 -19.93
N VAL A 469 10.75 -3.22 -18.77
CA VAL A 469 9.31 -2.93 -18.68
C VAL A 469 9.06 -1.51 -19.19
N SER A 470 8.20 -1.38 -20.20
CA SER A 470 7.63 -0.09 -20.63
C SER A 470 6.20 -0.01 -20.14
N ARG A 471 5.74 1.14 -19.65
CA ARG A 471 4.36 1.31 -19.18
C ARG A 471 3.52 2.09 -20.17
N GLY A 472 2.23 1.78 -20.23
CA GLY A 472 1.27 2.66 -20.89
C GLY A 472 0.97 3.87 -20.03
N GLY A 473 0.50 4.94 -20.68
CA GLY A 473 0.01 6.14 -20.03
C GLY A 473 -1.23 5.83 -19.19
N SER A 474 -1.42 6.58 -18.12
CA SER A 474 -2.65 6.59 -17.33
C SER A 474 -3.73 7.45 -17.98
N GLY A 475 -4.99 7.07 -17.82
CA GLY A 475 -6.13 7.89 -18.28
C GLY A 475 -6.33 9.13 -17.41
N GLY A 476 -6.89 10.20 -17.98
CA GLY A 476 -7.21 11.44 -17.29
C GLY A 476 -8.44 11.32 -16.39
N GLY A 477 -8.58 12.21 -15.41
CA GLY A 477 -9.73 12.26 -14.51
C GLY A 477 -11.00 12.77 -15.19
N GLY A 478 -12.16 12.28 -14.76
CA GLY A 478 -13.45 12.90 -15.11
C GLY A 478 -13.64 14.25 -14.42
N GLY A 479 -14.40 15.15 -15.02
CA GLY A 479 -14.83 16.40 -14.41
C GLY A 479 -15.93 16.17 -13.37
N GLY A 480 -15.93 17.03 -12.35
CA GLY A 480 -16.95 16.99 -11.30
C GLY A 480 -18.33 17.32 -11.84
N SER A 481 -19.36 16.90 -11.10
CA SER A 481 -20.75 17.27 -11.38
C SER A 481 -21.39 17.91 -10.15
N SER A 482 -22.18 18.96 -10.36
CA SER A 482 -22.97 19.60 -9.31
C SER A 482 -24.38 19.92 -9.80
N ALA A 483 -25.35 19.90 -8.90
CA ALA A 483 -26.74 20.19 -9.21
C ALA A 483 -27.40 20.92 -8.05
N PHE A 484 -28.17 21.96 -8.35
CA PHE A 484 -28.91 22.72 -7.34
C PHE A 484 -30.20 23.30 -7.92
N SER A 485 -31.20 23.46 -7.06
CA SER A 485 -32.49 24.08 -7.39
C SER A 485 -32.61 25.42 -6.69
N TYR A 486 -32.73 26.48 -7.47
CA TYR A 486 -32.93 27.84 -6.97
C TYR A 486 -34.41 28.23 -7.03
N SER A 487 -34.85 29.06 -6.08
CA SER A 487 -36.03 29.88 -6.32
C SER A 487 -35.70 30.86 -7.45
N ALA A 488 -36.64 31.11 -8.35
CA ALA A 488 -36.43 32.07 -9.40
C ALA A 488 -36.17 33.47 -8.84
N ASP A 489 -36.70 33.81 -7.66
CA ASP A 489 -36.52 35.13 -7.04
C ASP A 489 -35.10 35.37 -6.51
N ASP A 490 -34.36 34.30 -6.19
CA ASP A 490 -32.99 34.39 -5.66
C ASP A 490 -31.93 34.62 -6.74
N LEU A 491 -32.30 34.50 -8.01
CA LEU A 491 -31.40 34.69 -9.14
C LEU A 491 -31.56 36.10 -9.74
N PRO A 492 -30.50 36.73 -10.26
CA PRO A 492 -30.64 37.96 -11.05
C PRO A 492 -31.30 37.69 -12.41
N ALA A 493 -31.62 38.77 -13.15
CA ALA A 493 -32.22 38.67 -14.48
C ALA A 493 -31.31 37.97 -15.50
N THR A 494 -30.00 38.08 -15.33
CA THR A 494 -28.99 37.40 -16.15
C THR A 494 -27.90 36.81 -15.28
N VAL A 495 -27.46 35.59 -15.57
CA VAL A 495 -26.41 34.88 -14.84
C VAL A 495 -25.30 34.45 -15.81
N PRO A 496 -24.01 34.71 -15.52
CA PRO A 496 -22.92 34.20 -16.32
C PRO A 496 -22.81 32.67 -16.19
N VAL A 497 -22.53 32.01 -17.32
CA VAL A 497 -22.25 30.58 -17.42
C VAL A 497 -20.84 30.43 -17.93
N THR A 498 -19.93 29.84 -17.14
CA THR A 498 -18.54 29.62 -17.57
C THR A 498 -18.29 28.12 -17.74
N LEU A 499 -17.72 27.75 -18.87
CA LEU A 499 -17.23 26.41 -19.18
C LEU A 499 -15.76 26.48 -19.53
N GLY A 500 -14.93 25.85 -18.70
CA GLY A 500 -13.51 25.69 -18.93
C GLY A 500 -13.19 24.75 -20.10
N ALA A 501 -11.99 24.87 -20.66
CA ALA A 501 -11.52 23.99 -21.71
C ALA A 501 -11.24 22.57 -21.17
N ALA A 502 -11.39 21.56 -22.03
CA ALA A 502 -11.01 20.19 -21.70
C ALA A 502 -9.49 20.01 -21.63
N GLY A 503 -9.05 19.07 -20.80
CA GLY A 503 -7.64 18.72 -20.68
C GLY A 503 -7.11 18.08 -21.97
N SER A 504 -5.93 18.50 -22.41
CA SER A 504 -5.24 17.93 -23.56
C SER A 504 -4.45 16.70 -23.17
N GLY A 505 -4.46 15.66 -24.00
CA GLY A 505 -3.66 14.46 -23.79
C GLY A 505 -2.15 14.73 -23.93
N GLY A 506 -1.34 13.98 -23.20
CA GLY A 506 0.12 14.06 -23.28
C GLY A 506 0.63 13.69 -24.67
N ALA A 507 1.57 14.47 -25.20
CA ALA A 507 2.16 14.23 -26.52
C ALA A 507 2.92 12.90 -26.59
N SER A 508 2.99 12.28 -27.76
CA SER A 508 3.79 11.06 -27.99
C SER A 508 5.28 11.26 -27.64
N VAL A 509 5.92 10.22 -27.10
CA VAL A 509 7.34 10.23 -26.76
C VAL A 509 8.17 9.84 -27.99
N THR A 510 9.05 10.76 -28.40
CA THR A 510 9.93 10.60 -29.58
C THR A 510 11.36 10.20 -29.24
N SER A 511 11.78 10.29 -27.97
CA SER A 511 13.14 9.98 -27.51
C SER A 511 13.22 8.61 -26.84
N ASP A 512 14.29 7.87 -27.08
CA ASP A 512 14.52 6.56 -26.44
C ASP A 512 14.71 6.67 -24.93
N ASN A 513 14.29 5.63 -24.22
CA ASN A 513 14.39 5.53 -22.76
C ASN A 513 13.68 6.64 -21.96
N ALA A 514 12.80 7.41 -22.60
CA ALA A 514 12.08 8.50 -21.96
C ALA A 514 10.74 8.03 -21.35
N THR A 515 10.37 8.71 -20.27
CA THR A 515 9.08 8.55 -19.60
C THR A 515 7.96 9.17 -20.42
N GLY A 516 6.70 8.80 -20.13
CA GLY A 516 5.54 9.39 -20.79
C GLY A 516 5.41 10.89 -20.52
N ASN A 517 4.77 11.63 -21.42
CA ASN A 517 4.40 13.03 -21.20
C ASN A 517 3.06 13.11 -20.45
N ALA A 518 2.96 14.06 -19.53
CA ALA A 518 1.73 14.30 -18.77
C ALA A 518 0.60 14.85 -19.64
N GLY A 519 -0.64 14.48 -19.31
CA GLY A 519 -1.84 15.19 -19.81
C GLY A 519 -2.12 16.43 -18.96
N THR A 520 -2.87 17.38 -19.51
CA THR A 520 -3.21 18.64 -18.80
C THR A 520 -4.55 18.55 -18.06
N ASN A 521 -4.68 19.33 -16.99
CA ASN A 521 -5.93 19.50 -16.25
C ASN A 521 -6.97 20.23 -17.11
N ALA A 522 -8.24 19.95 -16.86
CA ALA A 522 -9.36 20.67 -17.44
C ALA A 522 -9.71 21.91 -16.62
N GLY A 523 -10.34 22.91 -17.25
CA GLY A 523 -10.88 24.08 -16.55
C GLY A 523 -12.18 23.78 -15.80
N ASN A 524 -12.55 24.65 -14.86
CA ASN A 524 -13.78 24.49 -14.09
C ASN A 524 -15.03 24.89 -14.89
N ALA A 525 -16.20 24.46 -14.41
CA ALA A 525 -17.50 24.87 -14.92
C ALA A 525 -18.31 25.54 -13.81
N GLN A 526 -18.99 26.66 -14.08
CA GLN A 526 -19.70 27.44 -13.07
C GLN A 526 -20.92 28.18 -13.62
N PHE A 527 -21.91 28.32 -12.75
CA PHE A 527 -23.10 29.15 -12.89
C PHE A 527 -23.06 30.23 -11.80
N GLY A 528 -23.00 31.50 -12.22
CA GLY A 528 -22.68 32.62 -11.34
C GLY A 528 -21.18 32.90 -11.23
N GLY A 529 -20.84 34.10 -10.74
CA GLY A 529 -19.49 34.50 -10.37
C GLY A 529 -19.09 33.97 -9.00
N VAL A 530 -17.78 33.87 -8.75
CA VAL A 530 -17.22 33.29 -7.51
C VAL A 530 -17.61 34.02 -6.23
N ASP A 531 -18.03 35.29 -6.33
CA ASP A 531 -18.48 36.12 -5.22
C ASP A 531 -20.02 36.16 -5.10
N ASP A 532 -20.75 35.49 -6.00
CA ASP A 532 -22.21 35.48 -5.98
C ASP A 532 -22.73 34.54 -4.89
N ALA A 533 -23.75 34.97 -4.15
CA ALA A 533 -24.39 34.14 -3.12
C ALA A 533 -25.11 32.88 -3.69
N PHE A 534 -25.40 32.87 -4.99
CA PHE A 534 -26.05 31.77 -5.70
C PHE A 534 -25.05 30.92 -6.52
N PHE A 535 -23.74 31.06 -6.27
CA PHE A 535 -22.69 30.37 -7.01
C PHE A 535 -22.81 28.84 -6.94
N LEU A 536 -22.76 28.19 -8.10
CA LEU A 536 -22.60 26.74 -8.23
C LEU A 536 -21.48 26.44 -9.21
N ALA A 537 -20.57 25.56 -8.82
CA ALA A 537 -19.45 25.15 -9.66
C ALA A 537 -19.19 23.66 -9.59
N ALA A 538 -18.45 23.17 -10.56
CA ALA A 538 -17.84 21.86 -10.58
C ALA A 538 -16.41 21.97 -11.09
N SER A 539 -15.49 21.24 -10.47
CA SER A 539 -14.08 21.26 -10.83
C SER A 539 -13.79 20.44 -12.08
N GLY A 540 -12.89 20.94 -12.93
CA GLY A 540 -12.39 20.19 -14.08
C GLY A 540 -11.68 18.91 -13.66
N GLY A 541 -11.64 17.92 -14.56
CA GLY A 541 -10.88 16.69 -14.33
C GLY A 541 -9.38 16.94 -14.37
N GLN A 542 -8.61 16.27 -13.50
CA GLN A 542 -7.15 16.43 -13.49
C GLN A 542 -6.51 15.62 -14.62
N GLY A 543 -5.46 16.17 -15.20
CA GLY A 543 -4.58 15.47 -16.13
C GLY A 543 -3.68 14.48 -15.37
N SER A 544 -3.22 13.46 -16.09
CA SER A 544 -2.37 12.43 -15.49
C SER A 544 -0.89 12.69 -15.69
N SER A 545 -0.06 12.33 -14.70
CA SER A 545 1.39 12.61 -14.69
C SER A 545 2.21 11.70 -15.61
N GLY A 546 3.35 12.21 -16.10
CA GLY A 546 4.29 11.57 -17.04
C GLY A 546 5.29 10.54 -16.48
N VAL A 547 4.91 9.78 -15.45
CA VAL A 547 5.49 8.51 -14.90
C VAL A 547 7.00 8.38 -14.50
N SER A 548 7.24 7.66 -13.38
CA SER A 548 8.38 6.71 -13.23
C SER A 548 8.14 5.62 -12.15
N ALA A 549 7.22 5.81 -11.20
CA ALA A 549 6.75 4.79 -10.25
C ALA A 549 5.22 4.80 -10.23
N VAL A 550 4.57 3.65 -9.94
CA VAL A 550 3.11 3.42 -9.83
C VAL A 550 2.30 4.72 -9.87
N GLY A 551 2.01 5.20 -11.08
CA GLY A 551 1.47 6.54 -11.27
C GLY A 551 -0.03 6.52 -11.00
N ALA A 552 -0.46 7.21 -9.95
CA ALA A 552 -1.88 7.46 -9.71
C ALA A 552 -2.50 8.12 -10.95
N ALA A 553 -3.70 7.69 -11.34
CA ALA A 553 -4.51 8.44 -12.30
C ALA A 553 -4.74 9.87 -11.77
N GLY A 554 -4.88 10.87 -12.64
CA GLY A 554 -5.27 12.21 -12.23
C GLY A 554 -6.54 12.16 -11.38
N ALA A 555 -6.48 12.72 -10.17
CA ALA A 555 -7.63 12.74 -9.26
C ALA A 555 -8.82 13.45 -9.92
N GLY A 556 -10.04 12.92 -9.78
CA GLY A 556 -11.23 13.65 -10.22
C GLY A 556 -11.44 14.92 -9.39
N GLY A 557 -12.05 15.94 -9.98
CA GLY A 557 -12.60 17.06 -9.25
C GLY A 557 -13.68 16.57 -8.27
N THR A 558 -13.57 16.93 -6.99
CA THR A 558 -14.37 16.37 -5.88
C THR A 558 -15.88 16.51 -6.07
N ALA A 559 -16.54 15.40 -6.42
CA ALA A 559 -17.84 14.95 -5.90
C ALA A 559 -17.99 13.46 -6.26
N SER A 560 -17.81 12.58 -5.27
CA SER A 560 -17.77 11.10 -5.36
C SER A 560 -16.41 10.49 -5.72
N ALA A 561 -15.69 10.06 -4.68
CA ALA A 561 -14.45 9.27 -4.79
C ALA A 561 -14.77 7.89 -5.40
N LEU A 562 -14.32 7.63 -6.63
CA LEU A 562 -14.51 6.33 -7.29
C LEU A 562 -13.23 5.91 -8.05
N THR A 563 -12.92 4.62 -7.89
CA THR A 563 -11.65 3.91 -8.10
C THR A 563 -10.96 4.14 -9.46
N TYR A 564 -9.64 4.33 -9.39
CA TYR A 564 -8.74 4.84 -10.43
C TYR A 564 -8.08 3.74 -11.27
N ALA A 565 -7.95 3.92 -12.59
CA ALA A 565 -7.10 3.06 -13.43
C ALA A 565 -5.65 3.55 -13.44
N ALA A 566 -4.79 2.91 -12.65
CA ALA A 566 -3.35 3.18 -12.62
C ALA A 566 -2.66 2.79 -13.94
N SER A 567 -1.45 3.31 -14.21
CA SER A 567 -0.62 2.84 -15.32
C SER A 567 -0.26 1.35 -15.14
N SER A 568 -0.47 0.49 -16.15
CA SER A 568 -0.17 -0.95 -16.06
C SER A 568 1.05 -1.37 -16.87
N ALA A 569 1.77 -2.39 -16.36
CA ALA A 569 2.92 -3.02 -17.02
C ALA A 569 2.53 -4.18 -17.95
N THR A 570 1.30 -4.71 -17.82
CA THR A 570 0.79 -5.89 -18.54
C THR A 570 -0.69 -5.71 -18.84
N GLY A 571 -1.05 -5.38 -20.09
CA GLY A 571 -2.44 -5.15 -20.51
C GLY A 571 -3.08 -3.95 -19.79
N GLY A 572 -3.85 -3.12 -20.48
CA GLY A 572 -4.45 -1.96 -19.80
C GLY A 572 -5.35 -2.39 -18.64
N SER A 573 -5.12 -1.84 -17.45
CA SER A 573 -6.03 -2.01 -16.31
C SER A 573 -7.41 -1.42 -16.62
N VAL A 574 -8.45 -2.18 -16.32
CA VAL A 574 -9.84 -1.72 -16.38
C VAL A 574 -10.10 -0.70 -15.27
N ALA A 575 -10.73 0.42 -15.58
CA ALA A 575 -11.31 1.27 -14.54
C ALA A 575 -12.60 0.58 -14.07
N ALA A 576 -12.61 0.02 -12.86
CA ALA A 576 -13.80 -0.59 -12.26
C ALA A 576 -14.64 0.50 -11.57
N SER A 577 -15.86 0.75 -12.08
CA SER A 577 -16.82 1.66 -11.44
C SER A 577 -17.49 0.99 -10.23
N ALA A 578 -17.44 1.61 -9.04
CA ALA A 578 -18.33 1.20 -7.95
C ALA A 578 -19.76 1.68 -8.24
N ALA A 579 -20.72 0.87 -7.82
CA ALA A 579 -22.11 0.80 -8.30
C ALA A 579 -23.05 1.99 -7.98
N ASN A 580 -22.56 3.22 -7.77
CA ASN A 580 -23.45 4.35 -7.41
C ASN A 580 -23.17 5.62 -8.25
N LEU A 581 -24.13 5.97 -9.13
CA LEU A 581 -24.44 7.30 -9.70
C LEU A 581 -23.29 8.22 -10.18
N ALA A 582 -22.13 7.70 -10.62
CA ALA A 582 -21.09 8.55 -11.21
C ALA A 582 -21.54 9.14 -12.56
N ARG A 583 -21.63 10.47 -12.67
CA ARG A 583 -22.01 11.19 -13.91
C ARG A 583 -20.84 11.37 -14.91
N SER A 584 -19.60 11.10 -14.48
CA SER A 584 -18.38 11.18 -15.31
C SER A 584 -17.34 10.13 -14.91
N HIS A 585 -16.52 9.68 -15.87
CA HIS A 585 -15.60 8.53 -15.71
C HIS A 585 -14.14 8.90 -16.01
N SER A 586 -13.19 8.26 -15.32
CA SER A 586 -11.76 8.34 -15.65
C SER A 586 -11.43 7.58 -16.92
N GLY A 587 -10.44 8.06 -17.69
CA GLY A 587 -9.91 7.37 -18.87
C GLY A 587 -9.36 5.98 -18.56
N GLY A 588 -9.42 5.07 -19.54
CA GLY A 588 -8.75 3.77 -19.47
C GLY A 588 -7.23 3.94 -19.58
N SER A 589 -6.45 3.09 -18.90
CA SER A 589 -4.99 3.11 -19.00
C SER A 589 -4.53 2.53 -20.34
N GLY A 590 -3.50 3.11 -20.96
CA GLY A 590 -2.79 2.49 -22.06
C GLY A 590 -2.04 1.23 -21.61
N ALA A 591 -1.74 0.34 -22.54
CA ALA A 591 -1.01 -0.89 -22.25
C ALA A 591 0.51 -0.65 -22.20
N GLY A 592 1.21 -1.40 -21.35
CA GLY A 592 2.68 -1.48 -21.30
C GLY A 592 3.27 -2.66 -22.09
N GLN A 593 4.59 -2.80 -22.04
CA GLN A 593 5.40 -3.93 -22.50
C GLN A 593 6.02 -4.64 -21.29
N THR A 594 6.11 -5.97 -21.33
CA THR A 594 6.84 -6.74 -20.32
C THR A 594 8.32 -6.90 -20.69
N THR A 595 9.11 -7.53 -19.82
CA THR A 595 10.50 -7.92 -20.14
C THR A 595 10.57 -8.85 -21.36
N THR A 596 9.47 -9.53 -21.70
CA THR A 596 9.28 -10.19 -23.00
C THR A 596 8.46 -9.26 -23.91
N PRO A 597 9.04 -8.72 -24.99
CA PRO A 597 8.31 -7.87 -25.94
C PRO A 597 7.05 -8.54 -26.48
N GLY A 598 5.92 -7.84 -26.40
CA GLY A 598 4.63 -8.37 -26.81
C GLY A 598 3.61 -7.25 -27.00
N ASN A 599 2.60 -7.47 -27.83
CA ASN A 599 1.58 -6.45 -28.06
C ASN A 599 0.38 -6.70 -27.17
N TYR A 600 -0.02 -5.69 -26.41
CA TYR A 600 -1.09 -5.81 -25.43
C TYR A 600 -2.16 -4.75 -25.65
N ASP A 601 -3.43 -5.12 -25.46
CA ASP A 601 -4.57 -4.23 -25.61
C ASP A 601 -4.64 -3.22 -24.45
N GLY A 602 -5.09 -2.00 -24.77
CA GLY A 602 -5.34 -0.96 -23.78
C GLY A 602 -6.58 -1.23 -22.91
N GLY A 603 -6.73 -0.46 -21.84
CA GLY A 603 -7.76 -0.67 -20.83
C GLY A 603 -9.12 -0.18 -21.33
N ILE A 604 -10.14 -1.02 -21.14
CA ILE A 604 -11.56 -0.66 -21.34
C ILE A 604 -12.15 -0.22 -19.99
N VAL A 605 -13.15 0.65 -20.04
CA VAL A 605 -14.02 0.91 -18.88
C VAL A 605 -15.30 0.11 -19.05
N GLN A 606 -15.47 -0.93 -18.23
CA GLN A 606 -16.63 -1.81 -18.26
C GLN A 606 -17.67 -1.34 -17.22
N LEU A 607 -18.87 -1.03 -17.68
CA LEU A 607 -19.99 -0.66 -16.82
C LEU A 607 -20.60 -1.92 -16.19
N VAL A 608 -20.44 -2.11 -14.88
CA VAL A 608 -21.18 -3.13 -14.11
C VAL A 608 -22.44 -2.46 -13.56
N ALA A 609 -23.56 -2.58 -14.27
CA ALA A 609 -24.84 -2.07 -13.78
C ALA A 609 -25.32 -2.94 -12.61
N ALA A 610 -25.29 -2.41 -11.39
CA ALA A 610 -26.00 -3.02 -10.27
C ALA A 610 -27.51 -2.82 -10.46
N ASN A 611 -28.18 -3.90 -10.85
CA ASN A 611 -29.60 -4.17 -10.59
C ASN A 611 -30.70 -3.39 -11.33
N THR A 612 -30.44 -2.78 -12.50
CA THR A 612 -31.53 -2.39 -13.43
C THR A 612 -31.20 -2.77 -14.86
N LEU A 613 -32.04 -3.62 -15.44
CA LEU A 613 -32.09 -3.97 -16.86
C LEU A 613 -32.38 -2.72 -17.70
N VAL A 614 -31.36 -1.91 -17.99
CA VAL A 614 -31.38 -1.01 -19.14
C VAL A 614 -30.64 -1.75 -20.26
N PRO A 615 -31.32 -2.12 -21.36
CA PRO A 615 -30.65 -2.69 -22.51
C PRO A 615 -29.72 -1.61 -23.09
N LEU A 616 -28.43 -1.72 -22.82
CA LEU A 616 -27.41 -0.97 -23.55
C LEU A 616 -27.43 -1.48 -24.98
N THR A 617 -28.22 -0.85 -25.83
CA THR A 617 -28.11 -1.04 -27.29
C THR A 617 -26.66 -0.72 -27.68
N SER A 618 -26.12 -1.46 -28.65
CA SER A 618 -24.70 -1.57 -29.02
C SER A 618 -23.99 -0.26 -29.46
N LYS A 619 -24.57 0.92 -29.20
CA LYS A 619 -24.03 2.24 -29.53
C LYS A 619 -23.21 2.90 -28.40
N ASN A 620 -23.18 2.33 -27.20
CA ASN A 620 -22.54 2.96 -26.03
C ASN A 620 -21.35 2.17 -25.44
N ILE A 621 -20.81 1.19 -26.17
CA ILE A 621 -19.65 0.40 -25.72
C ILE A 621 -18.38 1.03 -26.32
N ALA A 622 -17.53 1.62 -25.47
CA ALA A 622 -16.17 1.98 -25.85
C ALA A 622 -15.36 0.71 -26.11
N ILE A 623 -14.79 0.57 -27.30
CA ILE A 623 -13.94 -0.57 -27.69
C ILE A 623 -12.48 -0.16 -27.48
N ALA A 624 -11.71 -0.94 -26.71
CA ALA A 624 -10.26 -0.72 -26.60
C ALA A 624 -9.59 -0.76 -27.97
N GLY A 625 -8.44 -0.08 -28.11
CA GLY A 625 -7.56 -0.36 -29.24
C GLY A 625 -7.13 -1.83 -29.19
N GLN A 626 -7.49 -2.61 -30.20
CA GLN A 626 -7.17 -4.04 -30.27
C GLN A 626 -5.94 -4.28 -31.17
N ARG A 627 -5.04 -5.16 -30.71
CA ARG A 627 -4.09 -5.85 -31.59
C ARG A 627 -4.26 -7.35 -31.45
N SER A 628 -5.31 -7.88 -32.07
CA SER A 628 -5.33 -9.31 -32.41
C SER A 628 -4.34 -9.58 -33.54
N ALA A 629 -3.52 -10.63 -33.42
CA ALA A 629 -2.59 -11.05 -34.46
C ALA A 629 -3.32 -11.26 -35.79
N GLY A 630 -3.13 -10.34 -36.74
CA GLY A 630 -3.75 -10.37 -38.07
C GLY A 630 -4.91 -9.39 -38.33
N ALA A 631 -5.34 -8.57 -37.36
CA ALA A 631 -6.41 -7.57 -37.57
C ALA A 631 -5.88 -6.19 -38.01
N THR A 632 -6.71 -5.44 -38.74
CA THR A 632 -6.44 -4.06 -39.18
C THR A 632 -6.23 -3.13 -37.99
N LYS A 633 -5.16 -2.31 -38.03
CA LYS A 633 -4.79 -1.33 -37.00
C LYS A 633 -5.93 -0.31 -36.80
N THR A 634 -6.73 -0.46 -35.75
CA THR A 634 -7.75 0.54 -35.40
C THR A 634 -7.34 1.28 -34.13
N ASN A 635 -7.21 2.60 -34.24
CA ASN A 635 -7.11 3.46 -33.05
C ASN A 635 -8.38 3.28 -32.21
N ALA A 636 -8.26 3.48 -30.91
CA ALA A 636 -9.39 3.40 -30.00
C ALA A 636 -10.50 4.39 -30.46
N ILE A 637 -11.72 3.88 -30.69
CA ILE A 637 -12.84 4.67 -31.22
C ILE A 637 -13.64 5.21 -30.05
N GLY A 638 -13.75 6.54 -29.95
CA GLY A 638 -14.63 7.18 -28.99
C GLY A 638 -16.11 6.85 -29.25
N PRO A 639 -16.97 6.85 -28.22
CA PRO A 639 -18.41 6.64 -28.39
C PRO A 639 -19.06 7.70 -29.29
N THR A 640 -20.10 7.32 -30.03
CA THR A 640 -21.01 8.27 -30.70
C THR A 640 -21.92 8.93 -29.67
N GLN A 641 -22.05 10.26 -29.72
CA GLN A 641 -22.84 11.02 -28.75
C GLN A 641 -24.31 10.54 -28.66
N PRO A 642 -24.89 10.40 -27.46
CA PRO A 642 -26.32 10.14 -27.32
C PRO A 642 -27.13 11.38 -27.74
N THR A 643 -28.16 11.16 -28.56
CA THR A 643 -29.04 12.20 -29.11
C THR A 643 -30.24 12.56 -28.23
N ARG A 644 -30.30 12.04 -26.99
CA ARG A 644 -31.45 12.23 -26.07
C ARG A 644 -31.01 12.94 -24.78
N LEU A 645 -31.77 13.97 -24.41
CA LEU A 645 -31.64 14.78 -23.18
C LEU A 645 -32.01 13.97 -21.91
N ASP A 646 -31.29 12.89 -21.64
CA ASP A 646 -31.35 12.19 -20.36
C ASP A 646 -30.07 12.54 -19.58
N PHE A 647 -30.22 13.27 -18.47
CA PHE A 647 -29.13 13.56 -17.51
C PHE A 647 -28.54 12.31 -16.83
N SER A 648 -29.12 11.15 -17.10
CA SER A 648 -28.62 9.82 -16.74
C SER A 648 -27.73 9.20 -17.83
N THR A 649 -27.48 9.88 -18.95
CA THR A 649 -26.55 9.39 -19.97
C THR A 649 -25.11 9.51 -19.48
N ILE A 650 -24.62 8.35 -19.07
CA ILE A 650 -23.28 7.99 -18.65
C ILE A 650 -22.27 8.52 -19.68
N GLY A 651 -21.51 9.56 -19.36
CA GLY A 651 -20.39 9.98 -20.20
C GLY A 651 -19.36 8.87 -20.22
N VAL A 652 -19.20 8.13 -21.33
CA VAL A 652 -18.21 7.04 -21.36
C VAL A 652 -16.80 7.60 -21.59
N SER A 653 -15.84 7.10 -20.82
CA SER A 653 -14.44 7.52 -20.83
C SER A 653 -13.70 7.08 -22.09
N GLY A 654 -12.61 7.78 -22.40
CA GLY A 654 -11.71 7.40 -23.47
C GLY A 654 -11.00 6.07 -23.17
N PRO A 655 -11.13 5.02 -24.02
CA PRO A 655 -10.33 3.80 -23.89
C PRO A 655 -8.82 4.06 -24.05
N GLY A 656 -8.02 3.21 -23.41
CA GLY A 656 -6.56 3.26 -23.49
C GLY A 656 -6.01 2.72 -24.82
N GLY A 657 -4.82 3.20 -25.19
CA GLY A 657 -4.07 2.75 -26.36
C GLY A 657 -3.34 1.43 -26.14
N TRP A 658 -3.16 0.66 -27.21
CA TRP A 658 -2.43 -0.63 -27.21
C TRP A 658 -0.91 -0.42 -27.26
N SER A 659 -0.13 -1.36 -26.71
CA SER A 659 1.33 -1.30 -26.70
C SER A 659 1.94 -1.97 -27.92
N SER A 660 3.12 -1.50 -28.33
CA SER A 660 3.77 -1.98 -29.56
C SER A 660 5.24 -2.33 -29.39
N SER A 661 5.61 -3.54 -29.83
CA SER A 661 7.01 -4.02 -29.85
C SER A 661 7.73 -3.80 -31.20
N ASP A 662 7.00 -3.48 -32.26
CA ASP A 662 7.51 -3.47 -33.65
C ASP A 662 6.98 -2.30 -34.51
N GLY A 663 6.42 -1.26 -33.88
CA GLY A 663 5.89 -0.07 -34.57
C GLY A 663 5.37 0.99 -33.59
N THR A 664 4.80 2.10 -34.09
CA THR A 664 4.15 3.12 -33.25
C THR A 664 3.03 2.53 -32.38
N ALA A 665 3.04 2.82 -31.09
CA ALA A 665 2.01 2.36 -30.15
C ALA A 665 0.70 3.17 -30.31
N GLY A 666 -0.42 2.60 -29.87
CA GLY A 666 -1.75 3.17 -30.06
C GLY A 666 -2.02 4.39 -29.19
N ASP A 667 -2.69 5.39 -29.75
CA ASP A 667 -3.14 6.56 -29.00
C ASP A 667 -4.31 6.23 -28.07
N GLY A 668 -4.39 6.93 -26.94
CA GLY A 668 -5.60 6.95 -26.11
C GLY A 668 -6.73 7.71 -26.80
N ALA A 669 -7.97 7.24 -26.63
CA ALA A 669 -9.16 7.89 -27.18
C ALA A 669 -9.61 9.09 -26.33
N ASN A 670 -10.32 10.03 -26.96
CA ASN A 670 -10.90 11.16 -26.26
C ASN A 670 -12.09 10.74 -25.38
N GLY A 671 -12.29 11.43 -24.26
CA GLY A 671 -13.47 11.26 -23.40
C GLY A 671 -14.74 11.89 -24.01
N SER A 672 -15.91 11.36 -23.62
CA SER A 672 -17.21 12.03 -23.83
C SER A 672 -17.42 13.17 -22.85
N VAL A 673 -18.54 13.90 -22.96
CA VAL A 673 -18.91 15.01 -22.07
C VAL A 673 -18.60 14.69 -20.60
N GLY A 674 -17.71 15.49 -20.00
CA GLY A 674 -17.24 15.36 -18.63
C GLY A 674 -16.28 14.21 -18.32
N SER A 675 -15.99 13.31 -19.25
CA SER A 675 -15.15 12.14 -19.00
C SER A 675 -13.68 12.36 -19.37
N GLY A 676 -12.78 11.66 -18.69
CA GLY A 676 -11.35 11.73 -18.96
C GLY A 676 -10.92 11.04 -20.25
N GLY A 677 -9.81 11.51 -20.81
CA GLY A 677 -9.18 10.88 -21.99
C GLY A 677 -8.36 9.64 -21.62
N GLY A 678 -8.29 8.67 -22.52
CA GLY A 678 -7.52 7.43 -22.30
C GLY A 678 -6.01 7.66 -22.32
N GLY A 679 -5.25 6.78 -21.67
CA GLY A 679 -3.80 6.80 -21.71
C GLY A 679 -3.24 6.19 -23.00
N GLY A 680 -2.10 6.70 -23.48
CA GLY A 680 -1.43 6.16 -24.67
C GLY A 680 -0.65 4.87 -24.42
N GLY A 681 -0.47 4.02 -25.44
CA GLY A 681 0.27 2.77 -25.30
C GLY A 681 1.79 2.95 -25.21
N GLY A 682 2.46 2.09 -24.46
CA GLY A 682 3.92 2.05 -24.38
C GLY A 682 4.55 1.41 -25.62
N SER A 683 5.75 1.87 -25.99
CA SER A 683 6.52 1.35 -27.12
C SER A 683 7.93 0.90 -26.72
N LEU A 684 8.56 0.11 -27.58
CA LEU A 684 10.00 -0.11 -27.53
C LEU A 684 10.78 1.03 -28.19
N ASN A 685 12.05 1.16 -27.81
CA ASN A 685 13.01 2.07 -28.44
C ASN A 685 12.99 1.91 -29.98
N GLY A 686 13.15 3.04 -30.67
CA GLY A 686 12.97 3.15 -32.12
C GLY A 686 11.53 3.42 -32.59
N ASN A 687 10.52 3.29 -31.74
CA ASN A 687 9.11 3.51 -32.08
C ASN A 687 8.45 4.62 -31.24
N LEU A 688 7.58 5.43 -31.86
CA LEU A 688 6.78 6.43 -31.14
C LEU A 688 5.84 5.76 -30.12
N SER A 689 5.73 6.34 -28.92
CA SER A 689 4.70 5.91 -27.97
C SER A 689 3.32 6.44 -28.37
N GLY A 690 2.25 5.87 -27.84
CA GLY A 690 0.91 6.40 -28.03
C GLY A 690 0.74 7.73 -27.30
N LYS A 691 0.11 8.72 -27.93
CA LYS A 691 -0.27 9.97 -27.25
C LYS A 691 -1.46 9.71 -26.33
N GLY A 692 -1.62 10.53 -25.29
CA GLY A 692 -2.83 10.52 -24.46
C GLY A 692 -4.06 11.05 -25.21
N GLY A 693 -5.24 10.60 -24.81
CA GLY A 693 -6.52 11.13 -25.27
C GLY A 693 -6.86 12.46 -24.58
N ASN A 694 -7.56 13.34 -25.28
CA ASN A 694 -8.11 14.56 -24.67
C ASN A 694 -9.29 14.20 -23.76
N GLY A 695 -9.47 14.95 -22.68
CA GLY A 695 -10.72 14.89 -21.93
C GLY A 695 -11.91 15.39 -22.76
N GLY A 696 -13.11 15.00 -22.37
CA GLY A 696 -14.31 15.48 -23.03
C GLY A 696 -14.76 16.86 -22.56
N PRO A 697 -15.54 17.58 -23.38
CA PRO A 697 -16.02 18.91 -23.06
C PRO A 697 -16.96 18.91 -21.85
N GLY A 698 -17.08 20.06 -21.17
CA GLY A 698 -18.08 20.27 -20.12
C GLY A 698 -19.43 20.68 -20.71
N ARG A 699 -20.49 20.58 -19.89
CA ARG A 699 -21.85 21.00 -20.25
C ARG A 699 -22.60 21.54 -19.04
N ILE A 700 -23.33 22.64 -19.22
CA ILE A 700 -24.25 23.18 -18.21
C ILE A 700 -25.65 23.20 -18.79
N VAL A 701 -26.64 22.76 -18.01
CA VAL A 701 -28.04 22.81 -18.41
C VAL A 701 -28.90 23.38 -17.31
N ILE A 702 -29.84 24.21 -17.73
CA ILE A 702 -30.71 24.98 -16.85
C ILE A 702 -32.14 24.69 -17.24
N VAL A 703 -32.94 24.19 -16.29
CA VAL A 703 -34.37 23.90 -16.48
C VAL A 703 -35.18 24.90 -15.65
N THR A 704 -36.02 25.67 -16.32
CA THR A 704 -36.88 26.69 -15.70
C THR A 704 -38.32 26.22 -15.66
N HIS A 705 -38.92 26.26 -14.48
CA HIS A 705 -40.32 25.89 -14.23
C HIS A 705 -41.15 27.16 -13.97
N PHE A 706 -42.40 27.17 -14.43
CA PHE A 706 -43.32 28.33 -14.44
C PHE A 706 -44.48 28.17 -13.47
#